data_AF-A0A7R9FWB2-F1
#
_entry.id   AF-A0A7R9FWB2-F1
#
_cell.length_a   1.000
_cell.length_b   1.000
_cell.length_c   1.000
_cell.angle_alpha   90.00
_cell.angle_beta   90.00
_cell.angle_gamma   90.00
#
_symmetry.space_group_name_H-M   'P 1'
#
loop_
_entity.id
_entity.type
_entity.pdbx_description
1 polymer ?
#
loop_
_entity_poly.entity_id
_entity_poly.type
_entity_poly.pdbx_seq_one_letter_code
_entity_poly.pdbx_strand_id
1 'polypeptide(L)'
;MKDWQEIVKLYEKDNVYLSEAAQMLIRNVNYEVPSIKKQIAKCEQFQQECDKKVADYGKAANSVRGEFQTTCKQLGIQGRRIKHELVERLVELPAIYSKMADNAKNLDSAAQFYSEFVKFVLGKEYPGGCIPLLKYLIKNGNTSTYQWVHKEPPLSIEEPPLNIKFDDEPEDDAAGDSETIDFGDDTGDSIDFGSLGDADAANIDFGDITLEGGGDIDWGGIEVVNPSAGDGAVTEEIDFNISLEETGIVVESSGLEGGVAKGQEALTILDNPSTRNTLFDEIKELESFLKIRLHEMRSSSSGDLLSMSLLQDAPSILQLQSIESVEKMLSDLQGALTDITDQRTQHLHNIKHSPKYVDLLANSLKQKLAAAEKLVASQEVVRQRRNEAHSEANELRPKLKLVIDKTKQLQAEVKEGSGNQINLCRDRGLNPGPPAQKSDTLPLDRQVALTFIWMLTNALVVLSSTAEDGEIEVRISVTEISAVSCLVAREGAAAACNTPTSRGFSQTEKDDIVNEHNRLRNIVALGEESRGNPGPQPSAANMRKMSWNEELAKIAQRWVDQCIGGHDACRNTDRYYVGQNSFTSMSSNGGSKFNKSSSVGVFFSEVTSFNNGGVDKFTFSSSTGHYTQLVWADTHLVGCGSISFPSGSWNKNQLVCNYGPGGNMVGASVYQEGKPCSKCPEGTKCDAKDTGLCA
;
A
#
# COMPACT_ATOMS: atom_id res chain seq x y z
N MET A 1 13.81 10.75 -72.50
CA MET A 1 14.66 9.89 -71.64
C MET A 1 15.86 10.63 -71.06
N LYS A 2 16.60 11.43 -71.83
CA LYS A 2 17.72 12.26 -71.29
C LYS A 2 17.23 13.30 -70.26
N ASP A 3 16.11 13.98 -70.54
CA ASP A 3 15.53 14.97 -69.62
C ASP A 3 15.11 14.36 -68.27
N TRP A 4 14.65 13.10 -68.26
CA TRP A 4 14.24 12.41 -67.02
C TRP A 4 15.44 11.99 -66.17
N GLN A 5 16.52 11.51 -66.79
CA GLN A 5 17.76 11.19 -66.08
C GLN A 5 18.46 12.45 -65.56
N GLU A 6 18.31 13.58 -66.24
CA GLU A 6 18.80 14.87 -65.79
C GLU A 6 17.96 15.43 -64.62
N ILE A 7 16.63 15.23 -64.65
CA ILE A 7 15.75 15.50 -63.49
C ILE A 7 16.14 14.65 -62.28
N VAL A 8 16.35 13.34 -62.46
CA VAL A 8 16.80 12.45 -61.37
C VAL A 8 18.17 12.88 -60.83
N LYS A 9 19.13 13.21 -61.70
CA LYS A 9 20.43 13.75 -61.28
C LYS A 9 20.34 15.10 -60.57
N LEU A 10 19.32 15.91 -60.85
CA LEU A 10 19.05 17.16 -60.14
C LEU A 10 18.39 16.92 -58.77
N TYR A 11 17.60 15.85 -58.63
CA TYR A 11 17.11 15.35 -57.34
C TYR A 11 18.20 14.69 -56.48
N GLU A 12 19.33 14.30 -57.09
CA GLU A 12 20.49 13.66 -56.45
C GLU A 12 21.68 14.63 -56.25
N LYS A 13 21.53 15.91 -56.61
CA LYS A 13 22.66 16.84 -56.58
C LYS A 13 23.03 17.21 -55.13
N ASP A 14 24.32 17.07 -54.81
CA ASP A 14 24.95 17.29 -53.51
C ASP A 14 24.71 16.21 -52.43
N ASN A 15 24.37 14.98 -52.82
CA ASN A 15 24.11 13.84 -51.91
C ASN A 15 22.97 14.06 -50.89
N VAL A 16 22.11 15.05 -51.11
CA VAL A 16 20.90 15.24 -50.31
C VAL A 16 19.71 14.81 -51.14
N TYR A 17 19.21 13.61 -50.85
CA TYR A 17 17.89 13.22 -51.33
C TYR A 17 16.87 14.13 -50.64
N LEU A 18 16.42 15.18 -51.32
CA LEU A 18 15.47 16.16 -50.76
C LEU A 18 14.22 15.47 -50.17
N SER A 19 13.83 14.34 -50.77
CA SER A 19 12.79 13.44 -50.27
C SER A 19 13.15 12.77 -48.93
N GLU A 20 14.38 12.29 -48.76
CA GLU A 20 14.83 11.68 -47.50
C GLU A 20 15.06 12.74 -46.42
N ALA A 21 15.59 13.92 -46.78
CA ALA A 21 15.71 15.06 -45.86
C ALA A 21 14.34 15.54 -45.37
N ALA A 22 13.35 15.63 -46.26
CA ALA A 22 11.97 15.94 -45.89
C ALA A 22 11.35 14.83 -45.02
N GLN A 23 11.61 13.56 -45.33
CA GLN A 23 11.14 12.42 -44.54
C GLN A 23 11.77 12.38 -43.13
N MET A 24 13.06 12.71 -43.02
CA MET A 24 13.75 12.86 -41.73
C MET A 24 13.22 14.06 -40.94
N LEU A 25 12.93 15.18 -41.60
CA LEU A 25 12.30 16.34 -40.96
C LEU A 25 10.94 15.97 -40.37
N ILE A 26 10.09 15.28 -41.15
CA ILE A 26 8.77 14.80 -40.70
C ILE A 26 8.93 13.85 -39.52
N ARG A 27 9.89 12.91 -39.59
CA ARG A 27 10.17 11.97 -38.50
C ARG A 27 10.60 12.69 -37.21
N ASN A 28 11.51 13.65 -37.32
CA ASN A 28 12.04 14.37 -36.16
C ASN A 28 10.96 15.23 -35.49
N VAL A 29 10.14 15.92 -36.29
CA VAL A 29 9.07 16.81 -35.78
C VAL A 29 7.91 16.02 -35.17
N ASN A 30 7.50 14.91 -35.80
CA ASN A 30 6.31 14.17 -35.36
C ASN A 30 6.59 13.10 -34.31
N TYR A 31 7.80 12.50 -34.30
CA TYR A 31 8.10 11.36 -33.46
C TYR A 31 9.26 11.61 -32.49
N GLU A 32 10.44 12.00 -32.97
CA GLU A 32 11.64 12.06 -32.12
C GLU A 32 11.55 13.18 -31.06
N VAL A 33 11.20 14.40 -31.48
CA VAL A 33 11.07 15.54 -30.55
C VAL A 33 9.91 15.34 -29.56
N PRO A 34 8.69 14.97 -29.99
CA PRO A 34 7.60 14.68 -29.05
C PRO A 34 7.87 13.48 -28.15
N SER A 35 8.56 12.44 -28.63
CA SER A 35 8.91 11.25 -27.84
C SER A 35 9.87 11.62 -26.70
N ILE A 36 10.96 12.33 -26.99
CA ILE A 36 11.93 12.75 -25.97
C ILE A 36 11.28 13.75 -25.00
N LYS A 37 10.45 14.69 -25.50
CA LYS A 37 9.67 15.59 -24.63
C LYS A 37 8.73 14.82 -23.71
N LYS A 38 8.04 13.80 -24.22
CA LYS A 38 7.14 12.94 -23.43
C LYS A 38 7.90 12.12 -22.40
N GLN A 39 9.10 11.63 -22.73
CA GLN A 39 9.97 10.94 -21.77
C GLN A 39 10.40 11.87 -20.64
N ILE A 40 10.86 13.09 -20.95
CA ILE A 40 11.21 14.09 -19.94
C ILE A 40 10.00 14.43 -19.06
N ALA A 41 8.82 14.67 -19.66
CA ALA A 41 7.60 14.94 -18.92
C ALA A 41 7.18 13.78 -18.00
N LYS A 42 7.37 12.53 -18.44
CA LYS A 42 7.14 11.33 -17.62
C LYS A 42 8.10 11.28 -16.43
N CYS A 43 9.39 11.54 -16.65
CA CYS A 43 10.38 11.61 -15.58
C CYS A 43 10.06 12.74 -14.58
N GLU A 44 9.63 13.92 -15.05
CA GLU A 44 9.24 15.05 -14.20
C GLU A 44 7.97 14.76 -13.39
N GLN A 45 6.96 14.12 -14.00
CA GLN A 45 5.77 13.68 -13.26
C GLN A 45 6.15 12.65 -12.19
N PHE A 46 7.02 11.69 -12.51
CA PHE A 46 7.51 10.70 -11.55
C PHE A 46 8.30 11.35 -10.40
N GLN A 47 9.08 12.39 -10.67
CA GLN A 47 9.76 13.17 -9.63
C GLN A 47 8.75 13.85 -8.69
N GLN A 48 7.70 14.47 -9.22
CA GLN A 48 6.66 15.10 -8.39
C GLN A 48 5.91 14.09 -7.51
N GLU A 49 5.64 12.88 -8.04
CA GLU A 49 5.05 11.80 -7.26
C GLU A 49 6.00 11.31 -6.16
N CYS A 50 7.30 11.18 -6.46
CA CYS A 50 8.30 10.84 -5.46
C CYS A 50 8.43 11.92 -4.38
N ASP A 51 8.39 13.21 -4.73
CA ASP A 51 8.46 14.30 -3.76
C ASP A 51 7.24 14.32 -2.82
N LYS A 52 6.04 14.03 -3.35
CA LYS A 52 4.83 13.83 -2.51
C LYS A 52 5.03 12.66 -1.55
N LYS A 53 5.47 11.50 -2.04
CA LYS A 53 5.75 10.32 -1.19
C LYS A 53 6.80 10.59 -0.13
N VAL A 54 7.88 11.30 -0.47
CA VAL A 54 8.92 11.69 0.49
C VAL A 54 8.35 12.60 1.58
N ALA A 55 7.48 13.55 1.23
CA ALA A 55 6.83 14.41 2.21
C ALA A 55 5.87 13.62 3.12
N ASP A 56 5.13 12.67 2.57
CA ASP A 56 4.18 11.84 3.32
C ASP A 56 4.89 10.89 4.29
N TYR A 57 5.94 10.18 3.83
CA TYR A 57 6.79 9.38 4.72
C TYR A 57 7.46 10.23 5.81
N GLY A 58 7.89 11.45 5.47
CA GLY A 58 8.46 12.39 6.44
C GLY A 58 7.46 12.83 7.52
N LYS A 59 6.21 13.13 7.13
CA LYS A 59 5.14 13.46 8.08
C LYS A 59 4.80 12.26 8.97
N ALA A 60 4.66 11.06 8.39
CA ALA A 60 4.40 9.84 9.14
C ALA A 60 5.52 9.53 10.14
N ALA A 61 6.78 9.61 9.71
CA ALA A 61 7.94 9.41 10.60
C ALA A 61 7.97 10.43 11.75
N ASN A 62 7.66 11.70 11.46
CA ASN A 62 7.59 12.74 12.48
C ASN A 62 6.43 12.54 13.46
N SER A 63 5.28 12.03 13.00
CA SER A 63 4.15 11.68 13.87
C SER A 63 4.54 10.59 14.85
N VAL A 64 5.11 9.48 14.36
CA VAL A 64 5.54 8.35 15.20
C VAL A 64 6.65 8.76 16.17
N ARG A 65 7.62 9.59 15.72
CA ARG A 65 8.64 10.16 16.61
C ARG A 65 8.04 11.12 17.64
N GLY A 66 7.01 11.88 17.29
CA GLY A 66 6.29 12.77 18.19
C GLY A 66 5.55 12.00 19.28
N GLU A 67 4.90 10.90 18.93
CA GLU A 67 4.27 9.98 19.89
C GLU A 67 5.32 9.36 20.82
N PHE A 68 6.42 8.85 20.27
CA PHE A 68 7.54 8.32 21.06
C PHE A 68 8.06 9.37 22.06
N GLN A 69 8.28 10.61 21.61
CA GLN A 69 8.74 11.69 22.49
C GLN A 69 7.71 12.05 23.56
N THR A 70 6.41 11.99 23.24
CA THR A 70 5.34 12.26 24.19
C THR A 70 5.28 11.18 25.26
N THR A 71 5.36 9.91 24.87
CA THR A 71 5.46 8.78 25.82
C THR A 71 6.73 8.88 26.67
N CYS A 72 7.88 9.24 26.06
CA CYS A 72 9.12 9.45 26.81
C CYS A 72 8.99 10.60 27.83
N LYS A 73 8.31 11.70 27.47
CA LYS A 73 8.04 12.82 28.40
C LYS A 73 7.12 12.40 29.54
N GLN A 74 6.08 11.63 29.27
CA GLN A 74 5.17 11.09 30.31
C GLN A 74 5.93 10.21 31.30
N LEU A 75 6.90 9.43 30.82
CA LEU A 75 7.77 8.58 31.64
C LEU A 75 8.96 9.35 32.26
N GLY A 76 9.22 10.59 31.83
CA GLY A 76 10.37 11.40 32.25
C GLY A 76 11.71 10.98 31.66
N ILE A 77 11.73 10.17 30.61
CA ILE A 77 12.89 9.46 30.07
C ILE A 77 13.42 10.15 28.79
N GLN A 78 14.72 10.04 28.51
CA GLN A 78 15.33 10.58 27.30
C GLN A 78 15.27 9.59 26.13
N GLY A 79 15.20 8.29 26.43
CA GLY A 79 14.88 7.23 25.47
C GLY A 79 16.12 6.65 24.77
N ARG A 80 17.32 6.77 25.38
CA ARG A 80 18.57 6.20 24.84
C ARG A 80 18.82 4.80 25.38
N ARG A 81 18.65 4.60 26.70
CA ARG A 81 18.67 3.28 27.35
C ARG A 81 17.44 3.11 28.21
N ILE A 82 16.34 2.69 27.57
CA ILE A 82 15.01 2.69 28.16
C ILE A 82 14.97 1.92 29.49
N LYS A 83 15.55 0.70 29.54
CA LYS A 83 15.55 -0.14 30.75
C LYS A 83 16.33 0.48 31.91
N HIS A 84 17.55 0.99 31.65
CA HIS A 84 18.37 1.63 32.70
C HIS A 84 17.76 2.95 33.18
N GLU A 85 17.27 3.79 32.26
CA GLU A 85 16.64 5.06 32.61
C GLU A 85 15.35 4.86 33.41
N LEU A 86 14.57 3.78 33.17
CA LEU A 86 13.39 3.43 33.97
C LEU A 86 13.78 3.06 35.42
N VAL A 87 14.83 2.25 35.58
CA VAL A 87 15.28 1.80 36.91
C VAL A 87 15.89 2.94 37.71
N GLU A 88 16.63 3.84 37.07
CA GLU A 88 17.19 5.04 37.72
C GLU A 88 16.09 5.95 38.32
N ARG A 89 14.88 5.94 37.76
CA ARG A 89 13.75 6.72 38.29
C ARG A 89 13.08 6.12 39.50
N LEU A 90 13.35 4.87 39.85
CA LEU A 90 12.88 4.29 41.11
C LEU A 90 13.47 5.02 42.34
N VAL A 91 14.56 5.79 42.16
CA VAL A 91 15.16 6.65 43.21
C VAL A 91 14.22 7.78 43.65
N GLU A 92 13.23 8.16 42.84
CA GLU A 92 12.26 9.22 43.19
C GLU A 92 11.14 8.72 44.12
N LEU A 93 10.86 7.41 44.15
CA LEU A 93 9.75 6.83 44.93
C LEU A 93 9.82 7.11 46.44
N PRO A 94 10.97 6.98 47.13
CA PRO A 94 11.04 7.27 48.55
C PRO A 94 10.66 8.71 48.93
N ALA A 95 10.99 9.69 48.07
CA ALA A 95 10.63 11.08 48.28
C ALA A 95 9.11 11.31 48.10
N ILE A 96 8.49 10.59 47.16
CA ILE A 96 7.04 10.59 46.98
C ILE A 96 6.37 9.99 48.22
N TYR A 97 6.85 8.86 48.73
CA TYR A 97 6.32 8.23 49.94
C TYR A 97 6.42 9.12 51.17
N SER A 98 7.53 9.87 51.34
CA SER A 98 7.62 10.83 52.45
C SER A 98 6.59 11.94 52.35
N LYS A 99 6.37 12.49 51.14
CA LYS A 99 5.34 13.51 50.91
C LYS A 99 3.94 12.97 51.20
N MET A 100 3.65 11.73 50.77
CA MET A 100 2.37 11.07 51.03
C MET A 100 2.15 10.81 52.51
N ALA A 101 3.19 10.38 53.25
CA ALA A 101 3.12 10.18 54.69
C ALA A 101 2.88 11.50 55.44
N ASP A 102 3.45 12.61 54.98
CA ASP A 102 3.18 13.93 55.55
C ASP A 102 1.76 14.42 55.25
N ASN A 103 1.26 14.20 54.03
CA ASN A 103 -0.12 14.51 53.68
C ASN A 103 -1.13 13.65 54.44
N ALA A 104 -0.80 12.39 54.75
CA ALA A 104 -1.64 11.51 55.56
C ALA A 104 -1.87 12.06 56.98
N LYS A 105 -0.91 12.80 57.56
CA LYS A 105 -1.08 13.43 58.90
C LYS A 105 -2.20 14.47 58.92
N ASN A 106 -2.46 15.14 57.80
CA ASN A 106 -3.56 16.11 57.70
C ASN A 106 -4.93 15.42 57.79
N LEU A 107 -5.00 14.11 57.56
CA LEU A 107 -6.22 13.31 57.59
C LEU A 107 -6.64 12.86 59.00
N ASP A 108 -5.82 13.15 60.02
CA ASP A 108 -6.08 12.75 61.42
C ASP A 108 -7.43 13.27 61.94
N SER A 109 -7.78 14.53 61.62
CA SER A 109 -9.07 15.12 62.00
C SER A 109 -10.25 14.37 61.40
N ALA A 110 -10.13 13.93 60.13
CA ALA A 110 -11.17 13.17 59.45
C ALA A 110 -11.28 11.72 59.98
N ALA A 111 -10.14 11.08 60.23
CA ALA A 111 -10.08 9.72 60.77
C ALA A 111 -10.68 9.64 62.19
N GLN A 112 -10.39 10.63 63.04
CA GLN A 112 -10.98 10.74 64.38
C GLN A 112 -12.49 10.98 64.31
N PHE A 113 -12.93 11.89 63.43
CA PHE A 113 -14.35 12.17 63.23
C PHE A 113 -15.13 10.92 62.82
N TYR A 114 -14.62 10.14 61.86
CA TYR A 114 -15.26 8.88 61.45
C TYR A 114 -15.28 7.83 62.56
N SER A 115 -14.17 7.69 63.29
CA SER A 115 -14.05 6.69 64.35
C SER A 115 -15.03 6.94 65.49
N GLU A 116 -15.16 8.19 65.92
CA GLU A 116 -16.11 8.57 66.97
C GLU A 116 -17.56 8.48 66.49
N PHE A 117 -17.82 8.76 65.21
CA PHE A 117 -19.14 8.55 64.61
C PHE A 117 -19.55 7.08 64.62
N VAL A 118 -18.67 6.16 64.18
CA VAL A 118 -18.98 4.73 64.16
C VAL A 118 -19.18 4.17 65.57
N LYS A 119 -18.35 4.60 66.54
CA LYS A 119 -18.53 4.24 67.96
C LYS A 119 -19.89 4.71 68.50
N PHE A 120 -20.30 5.93 68.15
CA PHE A 120 -21.57 6.49 68.56
C PHE A 120 -22.76 5.69 68.00
N VAL A 121 -22.73 5.34 66.71
CA VAL A 121 -23.82 4.58 66.07
C VAL A 121 -23.92 3.15 66.59
N LEU A 122 -22.78 2.48 66.82
CA LEU A 122 -22.76 1.06 67.23
C LEU A 122 -22.83 0.85 68.76
N GLY A 123 -22.59 1.89 69.57
CA GLY A 123 -22.56 1.81 71.03
C GLY A 123 -21.46 0.91 71.61
N LYS A 124 -20.55 0.39 70.77
CA LYS A 124 -19.40 -0.46 71.10
C LYS A 124 -18.25 -0.18 70.13
N GLU A 125 -17.02 -0.48 70.54
CA GLU A 125 -15.87 -0.44 69.62
C GLU A 125 -15.95 -1.58 68.60
N TYR A 126 -15.69 -1.25 67.33
CA TYR A 126 -15.70 -2.22 66.24
C TYR A 126 -14.53 -3.22 66.39
N PRO A 127 -14.74 -4.55 66.33
CA PRO A 127 -13.72 -5.55 66.63
C PRO A 127 -12.46 -5.52 65.73
N GLY A 128 -12.56 -4.93 64.53
CA GLY A 128 -11.43 -4.75 63.60
C GLY A 128 -10.83 -3.34 63.57
N GLY A 129 -11.40 -2.39 64.32
CA GLY A 129 -11.07 -0.97 64.22
C GLY A 129 -11.56 -0.33 62.90
N CYS A 130 -11.97 0.94 62.95
CA CYS A 130 -12.27 1.71 61.75
C CYS A 130 -10.98 2.25 61.14
N ILE A 131 -10.74 2.00 59.86
CA ILE A 131 -9.60 2.52 59.09
C ILE A 131 -8.24 2.22 59.76
N PRO A 132 -7.92 0.94 60.03
CA PRO A 132 -6.78 0.54 60.84
C PRO A 132 -5.42 0.91 60.21
N LEU A 133 -5.29 0.84 58.88
CA LEU A 133 -4.02 1.09 58.21
C LEU A 133 -3.72 2.61 58.12
N LEU A 134 -4.72 3.44 57.81
CA LEU A 134 -4.55 4.90 57.79
C LEU A 134 -4.15 5.44 59.17
N LYS A 135 -4.77 4.96 60.25
CA LYS A 135 -4.41 5.36 61.61
C LYS A 135 -2.99 4.98 61.98
N TYR A 136 -2.55 3.80 61.53
CA TYR A 136 -1.19 3.36 61.74
C TYR A 136 -0.19 4.22 60.95
N LEU A 137 -0.51 4.55 59.70
CA LEU A 137 0.29 5.45 58.85
C LEU A 137 0.42 6.85 59.47
N ILE A 138 -0.65 7.41 60.05
CA ILE A 138 -0.63 8.71 60.74
C ILE A 138 0.30 8.67 61.97
N LYS A 139 0.24 7.59 62.75
CA LYS A 139 0.98 7.47 64.02
C LYS A 139 2.46 7.14 63.84
N ASN A 140 2.76 6.20 62.95
CA ASN A 140 4.09 5.60 62.82
C ASN A 140 4.81 6.01 61.52
N GLY A 141 4.11 6.67 60.59
CA GLY A 141 4.67 7.03 59.28
C GLY A 141 4.87 5.83 58.34
N ASN A 142 5.63 6.05 57.27
CA ASN A 142 5.93 4.98 56.29
C ASN A 142 6.94 4.00 56.90
N THR A 143 6.44 2.88 57.40
CA THR A 143 7.22 1.79 58.03
C THR A 143 7.13 0.51 57.18
N SER A 144 7.90 -0.52 57.53
CA SER A 144 7.84 -1.81 56.82
C SER A 144 6.52 -2.52 57.07
N THR A 145 6.05 -3.29 56.09
CA THR A 145 4.84 -4.13 56.23
C THR A 145 5.02 -5.19 57.31
N TYR A 146 6.24 -5.68 57.54
CA TYR A 146 6.56 -6.53 58.69
C TYR A 146 6.19 -5.86 60.03
N GLN A 147 6.55 -4.58 60.20
CA GLN A 147 6.24 -3.84 61.43
C GLN A 147 4.73 -3.59 61.61
N TRP A 148 3.99 -3.52 60.51
CA TRP A 148 2.53 -3.46 60.54
C TRP A 148 1.90 -4.78 61.00
N VAL A 149 2.32 -5.90 60.41
CA VAL A 149 1.77 -7.24 60.69
C VAL A 149 2.16 -7.72 62.09
N HIS A 150 3.44 -7.60 62.45
CA HIS A 150 4.00 -8.15 63.69
C HIS A 150 4.01 -7.15 64.85
N LYS A 151 3.71 -5.87 64.60
CA LYS A 151 3.72 -4.77 65.60
C LYS A 151 5.10 -4.52 66.25
N GLU A 152 6.15 -5.17 65.77
CA GLU A 152 7.55 -5.05 66.20
C GLU A 152 8.44 -4.71 65.00
N PRO A 153 9.48 -3.86 65.18
CA PRO A 153 10.41 -3.53 64.10
C PRO A 153 11.28 -4.76 63.74
N PRO A 154 11.55 -5.02 62.44
CA PRO A 154 12.43 -6.11 62.02
C PRO A 154 13.90 -5.83 62.38
N LEU A 155 14.68 -6.87 62.67
CA LEU A 155 16.12 -6.74 62.95
C LEU A 155 16.96 -6.50 61.67
N SER A 156 16.51 -7.02 60.53
CA SER A 156 17.08 -6.74 59.21
C SER A 156 16.01 -6.81 58.11
N ILE A 157 16.17 -5.99 57.08
CA ILE A 157 15.26 -5.90 55.93
C ILE A 157 16.02 -6.41 54.70
N GLU A 158 15.54 -7.50 54.10
CA GLU A 158 16.05 -8.04 52.84
C GLU A 158 15.03 -7.72 51.74
N GLU A 159 15.21 -6.60 51.05
CA GLU A 159 14.36 -6.25 49.91
C GLU A 159 14.52 -7.27 48.76
N PRO A 160 13.42 -7.72 48.14
CA PRO A 160 13.50 -8.65 47.02
C PRO A 160 14.30 -8.02 45.86
N PRO A 161 15.23 -8.76 45.24
CA PRO A 161 16.03 -8.24 44.14
C PRO A 161 15.13 -7.86 42.97
N LEU A 162 15.42 -6.71 42.36
CA LEU A 162 14.82 -6.31 41.09
C LEU A 162 15.35 -7.26 40.01
N ASN A 163 14.62 -8.35 39.72
CA ASN A 163 14.92 -9.26 38.61
C ASN A 163 14.57 -8.61 37.26
N ILE A 164 15.27 -7.52 36.92
CA ILE A 164 15.18 -6.87 35.61
C ILE A 164 16.42 -7.28 34.83
N LYS A 165 16.23 -8.11 33.80
CA LYS A 165 17.30 -8.46 32.86
C LYS A 165 17.65 -7.23 32.02
N PHE A 166 18.83 -6.67 32.24
CA PHE A 166 19.37 -5.60 31.42
C PHE A 166 19.92 -6.19 30.13
N ASP A 167 19.72 -5.50 29.01
CA ASP A 167 20.19 -5.96 27.69
C ASP A 167 21.73 -5.93 27.56
N ASP A 168 22.45 -5.43 28.59
CA ASP A 168 23.91 -5.26 28.65
C ASP A 168 24.64 -6.39 29.41
N GLU A 169 23.96 -7.41 29.97
CA GLU A 169 24.64 -8.54 30.62
C GLU A 169 24.99 -9.65 29.61
N PRO A 170 26.26 -10.08 29.52
CA PRO A 170 26.62 -11.25 28.72
C PRO A 170 25.97 -12.50 29.33
N GLU A 171 25.41 -13.36 28.48
CA GLU A 171 24.82 -14.63 28.88
C GLU A 171 25.87 -15.49 29.62
N ASP A 172 25.75 -15.60 30.94
CA ASP A 172 26.47 -16.61 31.72
C ASP A 172 25.73 -17.94 31.59
N ASP A 173 26.32 -18.83 30.79
CA ASP A 173 25.95 -20.23 30.63
C ASP A 173 26.01 -21.00 31.96
N ALA A 174 24.86 -21.33 32.56
CA ALA A 174 24.77 -22.41 33.55
C ALA A 174 23.34 -22.98 33.74
N ALA A 175 23.09 -24.09 33.00
CA ALA A 175 22.36 -25.31 33.39
C ALA A 175 20.87 -25.30 33.81
N GLY A 176 20.05 -25.95 32.97
CA GLY A 176 18.81 -26.70 33.28
C GLY A 176 17.53 -25.87 33.41
N ASP A 177 16.43 -26.06 32.67
CA ASP A 177 15.93 -27.17 31.87
C ASP A 177 15.15 -26.62 30.66
N SER A 178 15.26 -27.32 29.53
CA SER A 178 14.50 -27.03 28.33
C SER A 178 13.11 -27.68 28.39
N GLU A 179 12.06 -26.91 28.11
CA GLU A 179 10.95 -27.40 27.31
C GLU A 179 10.88 -26.56 26.03
N THR A 180 11.61 -27.04 25.03
CA THR A 180 11.53 -26.59 23.64
C THR A 180 10.19 -27.00 23.04
N ILE A 181 9.38 -26.02 22.63
CA ILE A 181 8.44 -26.24 21.52
C ILE A 181 9.25 -26.08 20.24
N ASP A 182 9.57 -27.24 19.66
CA ASP A 182 10.16 -27.47 18.36
C ASP A 182 9.24 -26.94 17.24
N PHE A 183 9.66 -25.86 16.58
CA PHE A 183 9.26 -25.57 15.21
C PHE A 183 10.53 -25.55 14.36
N GLY A 184 10.99 -26.75 14.04
CA GLY A 184 12.13 -27.01 13.16
C GLY A 184 12.06 -26.21 11.87
N ASP A 185 13.01 -25.28 11.75
CA ASP A 185 13.63 -24.89 10.51
C ASP A 185 15.14 -25.10 10.70
N ASP A 186 15.74 -25.83 9.78
CA ASP A 186 16.90 -25.38 9.01
C ASP A 186 17.84 -26.55 8.67
N THR A 187 17.69 -27.08 7.46
CA THR A 187 18.85 -27.55 6.70
C THR A 187 18.92 -26.75 5.41
N GLY A 188 19.53 -25.58 5.50
CA GLY A 188 20.70 -25.23 4.69
C GLY A 188 20.44 -25.18 3.21
N ASP A 189 19.97 -24.03 2.74
CA ASP A 189 20.54 -23.42 1.55
C ASP A 189 20.42 -21.89 1.66
N SER A 190 21.52 -21.24 1.28
CA SER A 190 21.72 -19.79 1.28
C SER A 190 20.50 -19.00 0.80
N ILE A 191 20.03 -18.06 1.62
CA ILE A 191 19.13 -16.99 1.17
C ILE A 191 19.95 -16.06 0.26
N ASP A 192 19.88 -16.36 -1.03
CA ASP A 192 20.36 -15.55 -2.14
C ASP A 192 19.56 -14.24 -2.18
N PHE A 193 20.19 -13.14 -1.79
CA PHE A 193 19.77 -11.79 -2.17
C PHE A 193 20.09 -11.58 -3.65
N GLY A 194 19.32 -12.28 -4.50
CA GLY A 194 19.44 -12.26 -5.95
C GLY A 194 19.24 -10.84 -6.49
N SER A 195 20.34 -10.34 -7.06
CA SER A 195 20.50 -9.18 -7.93
C SER A 195 19.23 -8.45 -8.38
N LEU A 196 19.15 -7.19 -7.93
CA LEU A 196 18.30 -6.14 -8.50
C LEU A 196 18.57 -6.00 -10.01
N GLY A 197 17.58 -6.34 -10.82
CA GLY A 197 17.46 -5.97 -12.23
C GLY A 197 16.07 -5.41 -12.47
N ASP A 198 16.01 -4.11 -12.69
CA ASP A 198 14.88 -3.24 -13.03
C ASP A 198 13.56 -3.92 -13.49
N ALA A 199 12.50 -3.76 -12.69
CA ALA A 199 11.24 -3.13 -13.09
C ALA A 199 10.19 -3.21 -11.97
N ASP A 200 9.40 -2.14 -11.87
CA ASP A 200 8.11 -2.05 -11.19
C ASP A 200 8.07 -1.89 -9.66
N ALA A 201 8.32 -0.63 -9.28
CA ALA A 201 7.65 0.01 -8.16
C ALA A 201 6.12 0.01 -8.35
N ALA A 202 5.42 -1.03 -7.87
CA ALA A 202 3.98 -0.99 -7.65
C ALA A 202 3.63 -1.57 -6.28
N ASN A 203 3.05 -0.71 -5.44
CA ASN A 203 2.25 -0.98 -4.25
C ASN A 203 2.61 -2.22 -3.42
N ILE A 204 3.41 -2.00 -2.39
CA ILE A 204 3.17 -2.70 -1.14
C ILE A 204 1.92 -2.07 -0.53
N ASP A 205 0.80 -2.78 -0.64
CA ASP A 205 -0.43 -2.49 0.09
C ASP A 205 -0.19 -2.73 1.58
N PHE A 206 0.23 -1.69 2.28
CA PHE A 206 0.15 -1.66 3.73
C PHE A 206 -1.25 -1.16 4.05
N GLY A 207 -2.14 -2.12 4.31
CA GLY A 207 -3.54 -1.90 4.60
C GLY A 207 -3.77 -0.74 5.56
N ASP A 208 -4.88 -0.05 5.29
CA ASP A 208 -5.46 1.06 6.03
C ASP A 208 -5.08 1.08 7.53
N ILE A 209 -4.03 1.84 7.86
CA ILE A 209 -3.81 2.31 9.22
C ILE A 209 -4.66 3.57 9.35
N THR A 210 -5.94 3.35 9.63
CA THR A 210 -6.82 4.35 10.24
C THR A 210 -6.29 4.58 11.65
N LEU A 211 -5.31 5.48 11.79
CA LEU A 211 -5.03 6.14 13.07
C LEU A 211 -6.15 7.14 13.29
N GLU A 212 -7.24 6.66 13.89
CA GLU A 212 -8.25 7.52 14.47
C GLU A 212 -7.57 8.52 15.41
N GLY A 213 -7.88 9.79 15.16
CA GLY A 213 -7.26 10.91 15.84
C GLY A 213 -7.63 10.95 17.32
N GLY A 214 -6.65 11.39 18.12
CA GLY A 214 -6.90 12.11 19.37
C GLY A 214 -7.86 11.44 20.34
N GLY A 215 -7.50 10.24 20.82
CA GLY A 215 -8.03 9.71 22.07
C GLY A 215 -6.90 9.67 23.09
N ASP A 216 -7.13 10.22 24.28
CA ASP A 216 -6.34 9.85 25.46
C ASP A 216 -6.19 8.33 25.50
N ILE A 217 -4.98 7.85 25.77
CA ILE A 217 -4.72 6.42 25.80
C ILE A 217 -5.57 5.79 26.91
N ASP A 218 -6.61 5.05 26.50
CA ASP A 218 -7.42 4.20 27.37
C ASP A 218 -6.58 2.97 27.76
N TRP A 219 -5.92 3.06 28.92
CA TRP A 219 -5.17 1.98 29.52
C TRP A 219 -6.12 1.02 30.25
N GLY A 220 -6.97 0.37 29.46
CA GLY A 220 -8.09 -0.46 29.91
C GLY A 220 -7.85 -1.22 31.21
N GLY A 221 -8.83 -1.13 32.10
CA GLY A 221 -8.95 -1.99 33.27
C GLY A 221 -8.94 -3.44 32.81
N ILE A 222 -7.98 -4.21 33.31
CA ILE A 222 -8.00 -5.66 33.18
C ILE A 222 -9.23 -6.14 33.98
N GLU A 223 -10.28 -6.55 33.28
CA GLU A 223 -11.28 -7.43 33.85
C GLU A 223 -10.57 -8.70 34.32
N VAL A 224 -10.51 -8.86 35.63
CA VAL A 224 -10.27 -10.16 36.25
C VAL A 224 -11.47 -11.02 35.86
N VAL A 225 -11.29 -11.84 34.83
CA VAL A 225 -12.27 -12.87 34.47
C VAL A 225 -12.40 -13.81 35.66
N ASN A 226 -13.48 -13.64 36.43
CA ASN A 226 -13.96 -14.62 37.39
C ASN A 226 -14.29 -15.91 36.62
N PRO A 227 -13.66 -17.05 36.91
CA PRO A 227 -14.15 -18.32 36.42
C PRO A 227 -15.28 -18.75 37.36
N SER A 228 -16.51 -18.33 37.07
CA SER A 228 -17.68 -18.91 37.72
C SER A 228 -18.82 -19.11 36.73
N ALA A 229 -19.28 -20.37 36.69
CA ALA A 229 -20.48 -20.94 36.07
C ALA A 229 -20.28 -21.64 34.72
N GLY A 230 -20.09 -22.98 34.78
CA GLY A 230 -20.14 -23.86 33.61
C GLY A 230 -19.73 -25.32 33.84
N ASP A 231 -20.39 -26.00 34.77
CA ASP A 231 -20.66 -27.45 34.81
C ASP A 231 -19.53 -28.46 35.12
N GLY A 232 -19.75 -29.31 36.13
CA GLY A 232 -18.88 -30.42 36.51
C GLY A 232 -18.69 -30.62 38.02
N ALA A 233 -19.77 -30.91 38.74
CA ALA A 233 -19.73 -31.25 40.16
C ALA A 233 -18.97 -32.56 40.41
N VAL A 234 -17.93 -32.50 41.25
CA VAL A 234 -17.49 -33.59 42.12
C VAL A 234 -17.29 -33.01 43.52
N THR A 235 -18.23 -33.38 44.39
CA THR A 235 -18.25 -33.05 45.82
C THR A 235 -17.31 -34.00 46.55
N GLU A 236 -16.21 -33.49 47.12
CA GLU A 236 -15.56 -34.12 48.26
C GLU A 236 -15.70 -33.18 49.47
N GLU A 237 -16.60 -33.58 50.36
CA GLU A 237 -16.78 -32.99 51.68
C GLU A 237 -15.49 -33.21 52.49
N ILE A 238 -14.87 -32.12 52.94
CA ILE A 238 -13.79 -32.17 53.92
C ILE A 238 -14.43 -32.31 55.31
N ASP A 239 -14.23 -33.48 55.91
CA ASP A 239 -14.66 -33.86 57.26
C ASP A 239 -13.93 -33.05 58.34
N PHE A 240 -14.70 -32.31 59.15
CA PHE A 240 -14.21 -31.52 60.30
C PHE A 240 -14.11 -32.37 61.57
N ASN A 241 -13.41 -33.50 61.51
CA ASN A 241 -13.13 -34.29 62.72
C ASN A 241 -11.82 -35.06 62.64
N ILE A 242 -10.69 -34.35 62.79
CA ILE A 242 -9.42 -34.97 63.16
C ILE A 242 -8.98 -34.37 64.51
N SER A 243 -8.95 -35.23 65.52
CA SER A 243 -8.51 -34.94 66.88
C SER A 243 -7.10 -34.35 66.93
N LEU A 244 -6.99 -33.25 67.67
CA LEU A 244 -5.75 -32.72 68.22
C LEU A 244 -5.17 -33.71 69.25
N GLU A 245 -4.35 -34.68 68.82
CA GLU A 245 -3.38 -35.42 69.63
C GLU A 245 -2.65 -36.45 68.75
N GLU A 246 -1.73 -35.98 67.89
CA GLU A 246 -0.56 -36.69 67.32
C GLU A 246 -0.07 -36.01 66.04
N THR A 247 0.45 -34.79 66.17
CA THR A 247 1.62 -34.41 65.36
C THR A 247 2.59 -33.69 66.29
N GLY A 248 3.67 -34.39 66.61
CA GLY A 248 4.77 -33.86 67.42
C GLY A 248 5.51 -32.77 66.66
N ILE A 249 4.94 -31.57 66.62
CA ILE A 249 5.67 -30.35 66.31
C ILE A 249 5.66 -29.49 67.58
N VAL A 250 6.88 -29.30 68.07
CA VAL A 250 7.26 -28.71 69.35
C VAL A 250 6.71 -27.28 69.46
N VAL A 251 5.95 -27.04 70.54
CA VAL A 251 5.75 -25.69 71.09
C VAL A 251 7.07 -25.29 71.75
N GLU A 252 7.83 -24.42 71.11
CA GLU A 252 8.80 -23.57 71.80
C GLU A 252 8.27 -22.14 71.80
N SER A 253 7.58 -21.80 72.88
CA SER A 253 7.46 -20.42 73.35
C SER A 253 8.80 -20.00 73.93
N SER A 254 9.58 -19.20 73.20
CA SER A 254 10.72 -18.46 73.74
C SER A 254 10.91 -17.18 72.92
N GLY A 255 10.67 -16.04 73.59
CA GLY A 255 10.90 -14.72 73.02
C GLY A 255 12.38 -14.37 72.87
N LEU A 256 12.60 -13.27 72.13
CA LEU A 256 13.84 -12.64 71.69
C LEU A 256 14.52 -13.27 70.46
N GLU A 257 14.12 -12.79 69.28
CA GLU A 257 14.97 -11.96 68.39
C GLU A 257 14.15 -11.62 67.13
N GLY A 258 13.94 -10.32 66.86
CA GLY A 258 13.07 -9.84 65.79
C GLY A 258 13.34 -10.49 64.43
N GLY A 259 12.29 -10.97 63.79
CA GLY A 259 12.38 -11.63 62.49
C GLY A 259 13.00 -10.74 61.40
N VAL A 260 13.66 -11.40 60.46
CA VAL A 260 14.15 -10.78 59.21
C VAL A 260 12.96 -10.59 58.28
N ALA A 261 12.67 -9.36 57.88
CA ALA A 261 11.62 -9.09 56.91
C ALA A 261 12.10 -9.52 55.51
N LYS A 262 11.43 -10.51 54.91
CA LYS A 262 11.76 -11.06 53.58
C LYS A 262 10.61 -10.90 52.60
N GLY A 263 10.92 -10.70 51.32
CA GLY A 263 9.91 -10.66 50.25
C GLY A 263 8.96 -9.47 50.34
N GLN A 264 7.64 -9.71 50.33
CA GLN A 264 6.63 -8.64 50.39
C GLN A 264 6.55 -7.93 51.76
N GLU A 265 7.10 -8.56 52.80
CA GLU A 265 7.14 -8.02 54.17
C GLU A 265 8.31 -7.04 54.39
N ALA A 266 9.30 -7.08 53.50
CA ALA A 266 10.43 -6.15 53.47
C ALA A 266 10.07 -4.77 52.90
N LEU A 267 9.00 -4.72 52.09
CA LEU A 267 8.55 -3.48 51.44
C LEU A 267 7.88 -2.54 52.46
N THR A 268 7.88 -1.25 52.16
CA THR A 268 7.14 -0.26 52.99
C THR A 268 5.63 -0.35 52.77
N ILE A 269 4.83 0.13 53.72
CA ILE A 269 3.36 0.08 53.64
C ILE A 269 2.81 0.75 52.38
N LEU A 270 3.43 1.85 51.94
CA LEU A 270 3.03 2.57 50.72
C LEU A 270 3.55 1.91 49.44
N ASP A 271 4.51 0.99 49.57
CA ASP A 271 5.18 0.32 48.46
C ASP A 271 4.59 -1.06 48.18
N ASN A 272 4.08 -1.77 49.19
CA ASN A 272 3.43 -3.07 48.97
C ASN A 272 2.04 -2.87 48.30
N PRO A 273 1.77 -3.54 47.15
CA PRO A 273 0.50 -3.41 46.44
C PRO A 273 -0.74 -3.77 47.28
N SER A 274 -0.63 -4.80 48.13
CA SER A 274 -1.75 -5.28 48.95
C SER A 274 -2.16 -4.23 49.99
N THR A 275 -1.19 -3.68 50.71
CA THR A 275 -1.46 -2.64 51.73
C THR A 275 -1.84 -1.32 51.10
N ARG A 276 -1.28 -0.96 49.94
CA ARG A 276 -1.69 0.24 49.20
C ARG A 276 -3.13 0.17 48.74
N ASN A 277 -3.60 -0.98 48.26
CA ASN A 277 -5.00 -1.17 47.88
C ASN A 277 -5.93 -1.05 49.10
N THR A 278 -5.57 -1.68 50.23
CA THR A 278 -6.31 -1.50 51.49
C THR A 278 -6.34 -0.04 51.93
N LEU A 279 -5.23 0.69 51.81
CA LEU A 279 -5.18 2.13 52.14
C LEU A 279 -6.08 2.96 51.21
N PHE A 280 -6.11 2.63 49.92
CA PHE A 280 -6.99 3.29 48.95
C PHE A 280 -8.46 3.05 49.28
N ASP A 281 -8.84 1.80 49.57
CA ASP A 281 -10.20 1.43 49.96
C ASP A 281 -10.62 2.16 51.24
N GLU A 282 -9.74 2.21 52.24
CA GLU A 282 -9.91 2.94 53.50
C GLU A 282 -10.11 4.45 53.30
N ILE A 283 -9.33 5.08 52.42
CA ILE A 283 -9.49 6.51 52.08
C ILE A 283 -10.80 6.74 51.30
N LYS A 284 -11.21 5.81 50.43
CA LYS A 284 -12.48 5.87 49.70
C LYS A 284 -13.70 5.71 50.61
N GLU A 285 -13.60 4.83 51.60
CA GLU A 285 -14.62 4.70 52.65
C GLU A 285 -14.80 6.02 53.39
N LEU A 286 -13.69 6.66 53.81
CA LEU A 286 -13.71 7.95 54.49
C LEU A 286 -14.22 9.09 53.61
N GLU A 287 -13.84 9.13 52.34
CA GLU A 287 -14.35 10.09 51.35
C GLU A 287 -15.88 9.97 51.21
N SER A 288 -16.38 8.74 51.10
CA SER A 288 -17.81 8.45 50.95
C SER A 288 -18.59 8.87 52.18
N PHE A 289 -18.07 8.56 53.37
CA PHE A 289 -18.64 8.99 54.64
C PHE A 289 -18.76 10.52 54.74
N LEU A 290 -17.68 11.26 54.45
CA LEU A 290 -17.71 12.72 54.53
C LEU A 290 -18.63 13.35 53.48
N LYS A 291 -18.73 12.79 52.27
CA LYS A 291 -19.67 13.26 51.23
C LYS A 291 -21.12 13.10 51.68
N ILE A 292 -21.46 11.93 52.22
CA ILE A 292 -22.80 11.65 52.76
C ILE A 292 -23.08 12.61 53.91
N ARG A 293 -22.12 12.78 54.83
CA ARG A 293 -22.28 13.67 55.98
C ARG A 293 -22.44 15.13 55.58
N LEU A 294 -21.68 15.60 54.59
CA LEU A 294 -21.79 16.94 54.04
C LEU A 294 -23.18 17.16 53.41
N HIS A 295 -23.70 16.16 52.70
CA HIS A 295 -25.05 16.22 52.15
C HIS A 295 -26.11 16.29 53.26
N GLU A 296 -26.01 15.45 54.29
CA GLU A 296 -26.92 15.49 55.45
C GLU A 296 -26.90 16.85 56.15
N MET A 297 -25.72 17.42 56.41
CA MET A 297 -25.59 18.72 57.08
C MET A 297 -26.15 19.88 56.25
N ARG A 298 -26.01 19.82 54.91
CA ARG A 298 -26.62 20.81 54.00
C ARG A 298 -28.15 20.64 53.93
N SER A 299 -28.64 19.40 53.86
CA SER A 299 -30.07 19.05 53.82
C SER A 299 -30.80 19.25 55.16
N SER A 300 -30.07 19.26 56.29
CA SER A 300 -30.59 19.55 57.63
C SER A 300 -31.19 20.97 57.75
N SER A 301 -30.88 21.86 56.81
CA SER A 301 -31.45 23.22 56.75
C SER A 301 -32.92 23.25 56.31
N SER A 302 -33.45 22.17 55.71
CA SER A 302 -34.82 22.10 55.18
C SER A 302 -35.81 21.21 55.97
N GLY A 303 -35.51 20.85 57.23
CA GLY A 303 -36.53 20.38 58.17
C GLY A 303 -36.51 18.89 58.50
N ASP A 304 -35.44 18.42 59.16
CA ASP A 304 -35.41 17.09 59.76
C ASP A 304 -35.09 17.18 61.26
N LEU A 305 -36.14 17.37 62.07
CA LEU A 305 -36.08 17.62 63.52
C LEU A 305 -35.59 16.38 64.32
N LEU A 306 -35.55 15.21 63.68
CA LEU A 306 -35.20 13.92 64.28
C LEU A 306 -33.68 13.66 64.34
N SER A 307 -32.92 14.14 63.34
CA SER A 307 -31.46 13.98 63.29
C SER A 307 -30.75 14.85 64.33
N MET A 308 -31.28 16.04 64.62
CA MET A 308 -30.80 16.92 65.69
C MET A 308 -31.04 16.35 67.10
N SER A 309 -32.14 15.62 67.30
CA SER A 309 -32.50 15.00 68.59
C SER A 309 -31.60 13.80 68.92
N LEU A 310 -31.18 13.04 67.91
CA LEU A 310 -30.29 11.89 68.08
C LEU A 310 -28.83 12.27 68.36
N LEU A 311 -28.38 13.47 67.93
CA LEU A 311 -26.99 13.93 68.11
C LEU A 311 -26.74 14.69 69.42
N GLN A 312 -27.75 14.90 70.27
CA GLN A 312 -27.58 15.58 71.57
C GLN A 312 -26.76 14.76 72.57
N ASP A 313 -26.80 13.42 72.48
CA ASP A 313 -26.00 12.49 73.30
C ASP A 313 -24.65 12.13 72.66
N ALA A 314 -24.30 12.74 71.53
CA ALA A 314 -23.08 12.46 70.80
C ALA A 314 -21.83 13.13 71.42
N PRO A 315 -20.63 12.52 71.28
CA PRO A 315 -19.37 13.15 71.69
C PRO A 315 -19.18 14.57 71.13
N SER A 316 -18.51 15.43 71.89
CA SER A 316 -18.27 16.85 71.56
C SER A 316 -17.58 17.06 70.19
N ILE A 317 -16.80 16.08 69.73
CA ILE A 317 -16.17 16.05 68.39
C ILE A 317 -17.21 15.98 67.26
N LEU A 318 -18.38 15.38 67.49
CA LEU A 318 -19.46 15.29 66.49
C LEU A 318 -20.39 16.50 66.52
N GLN A 319 -20.48 17.18 67.66
CA GLN A 319 -21.38 18.34 67.88
C GLN A 319 -20.79 19.67 67.41
N LEU A 320 -19.46 19.82 67.41
CA LEU A 320 -18.76 21.07 67.08
C LEU A 320 -18.34 21.19 65.61
N GLN A 321 -18.71 20.24 64.75
CA GLN A 321 -18.30 20.23 63.35
C GLN A 321 -19.16 21.17 62.51
N SER A 322 -18.53 22.14 61.85
CA SER A 322 -19.16 23.04 60.87
C SER A 322 -19.09 22.46 59.45
N ILE A 323 -19.94 22.95 58.56
CA ILE A 323 -19.91 22.61 57.13
C ILE A 323 -18.52 22.90 56.54
N GLU A 324 -17.93 24.05 56.91
CA GLU A 324 -16.59 24.46 56.46
C GLU A 324 -15.48 23.50 56.91
N SER A 325 -15.59 22.94 58.13
CA SER A 325 -14.65 21.94 58.65
C SER A 325 -14.69 20.64 57.85
N VAL A 326 -15.90 20.16 57.54
CA VAL A 326 -16.10 18.93 56.74
C VAL A 326 -15.66 19.13 55.29
N GLU A 327 -15.91 20.29 54.69
CA GLU A 327 -15.42 20.63 53.36
C GLU A 327 -13.90 20.67 53.29
N LYS A 328 -13.24 21.22 54.32
CA LYS A 328 -11.78 21.21 54.42
C LYS A 328 -11.23 19.78 54.51
N MET A 329 -11.79 18.95 55.39
CA MET A 329 -11.40 17.54 55.53
C MET A 329 -11.56 16.75 54.21
N LEU A 330 -12.63 17.04 53.45
CA LEU A 330 -12.87 16.43 52.15
C LEU A 330 -11.87 16.90 51.09
N SER A 331 -11.51 18.19 51.09
CA SER A 331 -10.46 18.74 50.22
C SER A 331 -9.09 18.10 50.51
N ASP A 332 -8.75 17.93 51.78
CA ASP A 332 -7.48 17.30 52.20
C ASP A 332 -7.43 15.81 51.76
N LEU A 333 -8.56 15.08 51.86
CA LEU A 333 -8.68 13.71 51.35
C LEU A 333 -8.59 13.60 49.84
N GLN A 334 -9.20 14.53 49.10
CA GLN A 334 -9.09 14.58 47.65
C GLN A 334 -7.65 14.87 47.19
N GLY A 335 -6.92 15.72 47.93
CA GLY A 335 -5.49 15.94 47.72
C GLY A 335 -4.68 14.65 47.91
N ALA A 336 -4.88 13.95 49.03
CA ALA A 336 -4.20 12.69 49.31
C ALA A 336 -4.54 11.58 48.30
N LEU A 337 -5.81 11.51 47.86
CA LEU A 337 -6.25 10.57 46.82
C LEU A 337 -5.59 10.86 45.47
N THR A 338 -5.42 12.14 45.13
CA THR A 338 -4.73 12.55 43.90
C THR A 338 -3.25 12.18 43.96
N ASP A 339 -2.58 12.32 45.11
CA ASP A 339 -1.20 11.87 45.29
C ASP A 339 -1.05 10.34 45.16
N ILE A 340 -2.01 9.55 45.67
CA ILE A 340 -2.03 8.07 45.56
C ILE A 340 -2.36 7.60 44.14
N THR A 341 -3.24 8.34 43.44
CA THR A 341 -3.74 7.99 42.11
C THR A 341 -2.94 8.65 40.98
N ASP A 342 -1.86 9.36 41.29
CA ASP A 342 -1.04 10.01 40.28
C ASP A 342 -0.50 8.98 39.28
N GLN A 343 -0.71 9.24 37.98
CA GLN A 343 -0.34 8.31 36.91
C GLN A 343 1.17 8.00 36.94
N ARG A 344 2.00 9.01 37.24
CA ARG A 344 3.46 8.83 37.35
C ARG A 344 3.82 7.86 38.47
N THR A 345 3.20 7.99 39.65
CA THR A 345 3.44 7.10 40.79
C THR A 345 3.00 5.67 40.47
N GLN A 346 1.86 5.49 39.80
CA GLN A 346 1.40 4.17 39.35
C GLN A 346 2.38 3.51 38.37
N HIS A 347 2.91 4.27 37.39
CA HIS A 347 3.92 3.77 36.47
C HIS A 347 5.20 3.32 37.20
N LEU A 348 5.68 4.11 38.16
CA LEU A 348 6.85 3.77 38.96
C LEU A 348 6.65 2.50 39.79
N HIS A 349 5.46 2.32 40.39
CA HIS A 349 5.12 1.07 41.08
C HIS A 349 5.08 -0.13 40.12
N ASN A 350 4.49 0.04 38.93
CA ASN A 350 4.44 -1.04 37.94
C ASN A 350 5.84 -1.44 37.45
N ILE A 351 6.76 -0.48 37.31
CA ILE A 351 8.18 -0.73 37.00
C ILE A 351 8.85 -1.53 38.12
N LYS A 352 8.55 -1.21 39.39
CA LYS A 352 9.16 -1.88 40.55
C LYS A 352 8.66 -3.31 40.76
N HIS A 353 7.37 -3.56 40.63
CA HIS A 353 6.75 -4.84 40.98
C HIS A 353 6.55 -5.80 39.80
N SER A 354 6.62 -5.31 38.56
CA SER A 354 6.41 -6.14 37.36
C SER A 354 7.58 -6.00 36.38
N PRO A 355 8.53 -6.95 36.38
CA PRO A 355 9.61 -6.95 35.38
C PRO A 355 9.06 -7.12 33.95
N LYS A 356 7.96 -7.87 33.79
CA LYS A 356 7.26 -8.02 32.51
C LYS A 356 6.74 -6.68 31.98
N TYR A 357 6.32 -5.76 32.84
CA TYR A 357 5.86 -4.44 32.43
C TYR A 357 7.00 -3.61 31.82
N VAL A 358 8.20 -3.69 32.42
CA VAL A 358 9.39 -3.00 31.91
C VAL A 358 9.78 -3.55 30.54
N ASP A 359 9.77 -4.87 30.35
CA ASP A 359 10.07 -5.49 29.05
C ASP A 359 9.03 -5.15 27.98
N LEU A 360 7.74 -5.20 28.30
CA LEU A 360 6.67 -4.82 27.38
C LEU A 360 6.77 -3.35 26.97
N LEU A 361 7.03 -2.45 27.92
CA LEU A 361 7.19 -1.03 27.66
C LEU A 361 8.44 -0.74 26.82
N ALA A 362 9.57 -1.36 27.16
CA ALA A 362 10.80 -1.25 26.40
C ALA A 362 10.62 -1.77 24.96
N ASN A 363 9.95 -2.91 24.79
CA ASN A 363 9.67 -3.48 23.47
C ASN A 363 8.72 -2.59 22.65
N SER A 364 7.66 -2.06 23.25
CA SER A 364 6.74 -1.13 22.58
C SER A 364 7.46 0.13 22.10
N LEU A 365 8.31 0.73 22.95
CA LEU A 365 9.09 1.91 22.59
C LEU A 365 10.16 1.60 21.52
N LYS A 366 10.84 0.45 21.60
CA LYS A 366 11.77 -0.03 20.56
C LYS A 366 11.05 -0.24 19.23
N GLN A 367 9.84 -0.82 19.24
CA GLN A 367 9.02 -1.00 18.05
C GLN A 367 8.63 0.34 17.42
N LYS A 368 8.23 1.34 18.21
CA LYS A 368 7.92 2.70 17.71
C LYS A 368 9.15 3.36 17.07
N LEU A 369 10.33 3.23 17.68
CA LEU A 369 11.59 3.71 17.10
C LEU A 369 11.94 2.99 15.79
N ALA A 370 11.87 1.67 15.78
CA ALA A 370 12.15 0.85 14.60
C ALA A 370 11.18 1.16 13.44
N ALA A 371 9.89 1.39 13.75
CA ALA A 371 8.90 1.82 12.77
C ALA A 371 9.26 3.18 12.16
N ALA A 372 9.66 4.16 13.00
CA ALA A 372 10.11 5.46 12.51
C ALA A 372 11.38 5.35 11.65
N GLU A 373 12.35 4.54 12.04
CA GLU A 373 13.57 4.29 11.27
C GLU A 373 13.28 3.61 9.93
N LYS A 374 12.37 2.63 9.90
CA LYS A 374 11.92 1.97 8.66
C LYS A 374 11.24 2.97 7.70
N LEU A 375 10.44 3.90 8.22
CA LEU A 375 9.83 4.96 7.41
C LEU A 375 10.89 5.91 6.83
N VAL A 376 11.91 6.28 7.61
CA VAL A 376 13.04 7.10 7.15
C VAL A 376 13.89 6.35 6.11
N ALA A 377 14.16 5.06 6.31
CA ALA A 377 14.86 4.24 5.33
C ALA A 377 14.08 4.16 4.01
N SER A 378 12.76 3.96 4.10
CA SER A 378 11.87 3.96 2.93
C SER A 378 11.86 5.32 2.21
N GLN A 379 11.90 6.42 2.98
CA GLN A 379 12.02 7.77 2.45
C GLN A 379 13.30 7.96 1.63
N GLU A 380 14.44 7.44 2.11
CA GLU A 380 15.73 7.56 1.40
C GLU A 380 15.75 6.73 0.12
N VAL A 381 15.16 5.54 0.10
CA VAL A 381 15.00 4.73 -1.12
C VAL A 381 14.21 5.49 -2.19
N VAL A 382 13.10 6.14 -1.80
CA VAL A 382 12.31 6.95 -2.74
C VAL A 382 13.10 8.18 -3.21
N ARG A 383 13.90 8.78 -2.32
CA ARG A 383 14.78 9.92 -2.66
C ARG A 383 15.85 9.52 -3.67
N GLN A 384 16.42 8.32 -3.55
CA GLN A 384 17.36 7.77 -4.52
C GLN A 384 16.71 7.60 -5.89
N ARG A 385 15.53 6.96 -5.96
CA ARG A 385 14.77 6.79 -7.22
C ARG A 385 14.43 8.12 -7.89
N ARG A 386 14.09 9.14 -7.10
CA ARG A 386 13.89 10.50 -7.61
C ARG A 386 15.17 11.08 -8.22
N ASN A 387 16.31 10.90 -7.57
CA ASN A 387 17.59 11.39 -8.07
C ASN A 387 18.00 10.68 -9.38
N GLU A 388 17.72 9.38 -9.50
CA GLU A 388 17.91 8.60 -10.73
C GLU A 388 17.06 9.16 -11.88
N ALA A 389 15.75 9.35 -11.66
CA ALA A 389 14.86 9.96 -12.65
C ALA A 389 15.25 11.41 -13.01
N HIS A 390 15.83 12.15 -12.07
CA HIS A 390 16.37 13.50 -12.32
C HIS A 390 17.65 13.46 -13.17
N SER A 391 18.53 12.48 -12.94
CA SER A 391 19.71 12.27 -13.78
C SER A 391 19.33 11.92 -15.22
N GLU A 392 18.37 11.01 -15.39
CA GLU A 392 17.86 10.61 -16.71
C GLU A 392 17.26 11.81 -17.47
N ALA A 393 16.43 12.63 -16.81
CA ALA A 393 15.87 13.84 -17.40
C ALA A 393 16.98 14.83 -17.83
N ASN A 394 18.05 14.98 -17.04
CA ASN A 394 19.17 15.86 -17.36
C ASN A 394 20.03 15.33 -18.52
N GLU A 395 20.09 14.01 -18.73
CA GLU A 395 20.76 13.42 -19.89
C GLU A 395 19.95 13.61 -21.18
N LEU A 396 18.61 13.57 -21.10
CA LEU A 396 17.71 13.72 -22.23
C LEU A 396 17.58 15.19 -22.71
N ARG A 397 17.66 16.17 -21.80
CA ARG A 397 17.59 17.61 -22.12
C ARG A 397 18.59 18.10 -23.18
N PRO A 398 19.91 17.79 -23.10
CA PRO A 398 20.86 18.19 -24.13
C PRO A 398 20.64 17.43 -25.45
N LYS A 399 20.23 16.16 -25.40
CA LYS A 399 19.88 15.38 -26.61
C LYS A 399 18.69 16.00 -27.34
N LEU A 400 17.66 16.42 -26.60
CA LEU A 400 16.51 17.15 -27.16
C LEU A 400 16.95 18.45 -27.85
N LYS A 401 17.80 19.25 -27.19
CA LYS A 401 18.32 20.49 -27.76
C LYS A 401 19.11 20.24 -29.05
N LEU A 402 19.99 19.23 -29.05
CA LEU A 402 20.77 18.85 -30.22
C LEU A 402 19.87 18.42 -31.40
N VAL A 403 18.83 17.61 -31.14
CA VAL A 403 17.88 17.17 -32.17
C VAL A 403 17.09 18.36 -32.73
N ILE A 404 16.69 19.32 -31.89
CA ILE A 404 16.01 20.54 -32.34
C ILE A 404 16.93 21.38 -33.22
N ASP A 405 18.19 21.57 -32.82
CA ASP A 405 19.16 22.37 -33.58
C ASP A 405 19.48 21.71 -34.93
N LYS A 406 19.61 20.38 -34.97
CA LYS A 406 19.79 19.62 -36.22
C LYS A 406 18.56 19.67 -37.12
N THR A 407 17.36 19.65 -36.54
CA THR A 407 16.11 19.77 -37.29
C THR A 407 15.96 21.17 -37.89
N LYS A 408 16.39 22.23 -37.18
CA LYS A 408 16.46 23.60 -37.72
C LYS A 408 17.47 23.71 -38.87
N GLN A 409 18.62 23.07 -38.75
CA GLN A 409 19.62 23.02 -39.83
C GLN A 409 19.05 22.36 -41.09
N LEU A 410 18.42 21.19 -40.94
CA LEU A 410 17.76 20.49 -42.06
C LEU A 410 16.62 21.32 -42.68
N GLN A 411 15.85 22.04 -41.87
CA GLN A 411 14.80 22.93 -42.37
C GLN A 411 15.37 24.06 -43.26
N ALA A 412 16.54 24.61 -42.90
CA ALA A 412 17.20 25.65 -43.69
C ALA A 412 17.69 25.08 -45.04
N GLU A 413 18.33 23.91 -45.03
CA GLU A 413 18.84 23.22 -46.21
C GLU A 413 17.69 22.84 -47.18
N VAL A 414 16.55 22.35 -46.68
CA VAL A 414 15.36 22.04 -47.50
C VAL A 414 14.73 23.29 -48.11
N LYS A 415 14.69 24.41 -47.38
CA LYS A 415 14.17 25.70 -47.89
C LYS A 415 15.04 26.25 -49.01
N GLU A 416 16.36 26.19 -48.85
CA GLU A 416 17.32 26.65 -49.88
C GLU A 416 17.24 25.79 -51.14
N GLY A 417 17.21 24.46 -50.99
CA GLY A 417 17.05 23.53 -52.11
C GLY A 417 15.75 23.75 -52.89
N SER A 418 14.63 23.96 -52.19
CA SER A 418 13.32 24.21 -52.80
C SER A 418 13.26 25.57 -53.52
N GLY A 419 13.85 26.62 -52.93
CA GLY A 419 13.88 27.97 -53.52
C GLY A 419 14.66 28.03 -54.83
N ASN A 420 15.81 27.36 -54.89
CA ASN A 420 16.61 27.23 -56.12
C ASN A 420 15.84 26.48 -57.23
N GLN A 421 15.00 25.50 -56.85
CA GLN A 421 14.18 24.71 -57.77
C GLN A 421 13.01 25.49 -58.38
N ILE A 422 12.34 26.35 -57.59
CA ILE A 422 11.24 27.20 -58.06
C ILE A 422 11.73 28.23 -59.08
N ASN A 423 12.90 28.83 -58.82
CA ASN A 423 13.52 29.78 -59.73
C ASN A 423 13.88 29.11 -61.07
N LEU A 424 14.37 27.86 -61.03
CA LEU A 424 14.67 27.08 -62.23
C LEU A 424 13.42 26.69 -63.05
N CYS A 425 12.31 26.37 -62.38
CA CYS A 425 11.02 26.08 -63.04
C CYS A 425 10.42 27.31 -63.70
N ARG A 426 10.61 28.49 -63.09
CA ARG A 426 10.20 29.80 -63.63
C ARG A 426 11.00 30.16 -64.89
N ASP A 427 12.31 29.92 -64.89
CA ASP A 427 13.19 30.18 -66.04
C ASP A 427 12.90 29.26 -67.25
N ARG A 428 12.27 28.10 -67.03
CA ARG A 428 11.87 27.14 -68.07
C ARG A 428 10.41 27.28 -68.56
N GLY A 429 9.68 28.31 -68.10
CA GLY A 429 8.36 28.68 -68.64
C GLY A 429 7.17 27.81 -68.21
N LEU A 430 7.29 27.02 -67.14
CA LEU A 430 6.18 26.24 -66.58
C LEU A 430 5.40 27.09 -65.55
N ASN A 431 4.41 27.86 -66.00
CA ASN A 431 3.55 28.63 -65.10
C ASN A 431 2.36 27.79 -64.58
N PRO A 432 2.07 27.78 -63.27
CA PRO A 432 0.91 27.10 -62.71
C PRO A 432 -0.35 27.97 -62.88
N GLY A 433 -1.21 27.61 -63.83
CA GLY A 433 -2.60 28.10 -63.88
C GLY A 433 -3.52 27.18 -63.07
N PRO A 434 -4.69 27.66 -62.61
CA PRO A 434 -5.62 26.85 -61.81
C PRO A 434 -6.21 25.69 -62.63
N PRO A 435 -6.58 24.56 -62.00
CA PRO A 435 -7.04 23.39 -62.72
C PRO A 435 -8.42 23.64 -63.34
N ALA A 436 -8.49 23.59 -64.68
CA ALA A 436 -9.75 23.62 -65.41
C ALA A 436 -10.56 22.33 -65.16
N GLN A 437 -11.85 22.49 -64.90
CA GLN A 437 -12.80 21.39 -64.76
C GLN A 437 -13.10 20.76 -66.13
N LYS A 438 -12.88 19.43 -66.19
CA LYS A 438 -13.41 18.45 -67.16
C LYS A 438 -12.93 18.50 -68.62
N SER A 439 -12.81 17.26 -69.11
CA SER A 439 -12.62 16.75 -70.48
C SER A 439 -11.27 16.93 -71.17
N ASP A 440 -10.84 15.78 -71.71
CA ASP A 440 -9.88 15.53 -72.79
C ASP A 440 -8.41 15.25 -72.45
N THR A 441 -8.09 13.96 -72.63
CA THR A 441 -6.80 13.30 -72.92
C THR A 441 -5.55 14.20 -72.91
N LEU A 442 -4.91 14.29 -71.75
CA LEU A 442 -3.48 14.58 -71.64
C LEU A 442 -2.74 13.28 -71.29
N PRO A 443 -1.54 13.01 -71.84
CA PRO A 443 -0.76 11.84 -71.50
C PRO A 443 -0.42 11.84 -69.99
N LEU A 444 -0.49 10.64 -69.37
CA LEU A 444 -0.40 10.39 -67.92
C LEU A 444 0.76 11.15 -67.24
N ASP A 445 1.91 11.28 -67.92
CA ASP A 445 3.08 12.02 -67.42
C ASP A 445 2.84 13.51 -67.16
N ARG A 446 2.00 14.19 -67.96
CA ARG A 446 1.68 15.61 -67.77
C ARG A 446 0.68 15.83 -66.65
N GLN A 447 -0.23 14.88 -66.43
CA GLN A 447 -1.17 14.91 -65.30
C GLN A 447 -0.47 14.63 -63.97
N VAL A 448 0.53 13.73 -63.98
CA VAL A 448 1.41 13.47 -62.83
C VAL A 448 2.27 14.69 -62.53
N ALA A 449 2.84 15.35 -63.53
CA ALA A 449 3.64 16.56 -63.33
C ALA A 449 2.80 17.75 -62.80
N LEU A 450 1.59 17.96 -63.32
CA LEU A 450 0.70 19.04 -62.85
C LEU A 450 0.15 18.79 -61.43
N THR A 451 -0.12 17.52 -61.08
CA THR A 451 -0.50 17.16 -59.70
C THR A 451 0.69 17.25 -58.74
N PHE A 452 1.91 16.90 -59.17
CA PHE A 452 3.14 17.11 -58.39
C PHE A 452 3.45 18.59 -58.16
N ILE A 453 3.28 19.44 -59.20
CA ILE A 453 3.49 20.89 -59.09
C ILE A 453 2.41 21.51 -58.18
N TRP A 454 1.17 21.03 -58.24
CA TRP A 454 0.09 21.44 -57.32
C TRP A 454 0.30 20.94 -55.88
N MET A 455 0.90 19.76 -55.70
CA MET A 455 1.33 19.26 -54.38
C MET A 455 2.48 20.11 -53.81
N LEU A 456 3.44 20.51 -54.63
CA LEU A 456 4.57 21.36 -54.23
C LEU A 456 4.12 22.80 -53.94
N THR A 457 3.20 23.38 -54.70
CA THR A 457 2.67 24.72 -54.40
C THR A 457 1.78 24.74 -53.17
N ASN A 458 1.00 23.69 -52.89
CA ASN A 458 0.28 23.58 -51.60
C ASN A 458 1.23 23.30 -50.43
N ALA A 459 2.30 22.53 -50.61
CA ALA A 459 3.37 22.39 -49.62
C ALA A 459 4.10 23.72 -49.36
N LEU A 460 4.19 24.61 -50.36
CA LEU A 460 4.77 25.95 -50.24
C LEU A 460 3.86 26.97 -49.54
N VAL A 461 2.54 26.90 -49.73
CA VAL A 461 1.57 27.78 -49.04
C VAL A 461 1.55 27.53 -47.52
N VAL A 462 2.00 26.35 -47.08
CA VAL A 462 2.07 25.96 -45.65
C VAL A 462 3.40 26.37 -44.99
N LEU A 463 4.39 26.89 -45.75
CA LEU A 463 5.70 27.31 -45.20
C LEU A 463 5.80 28.80 -44.85
N SER A 464 4.71 29.57 -44.97
CA SER A 464 4.68 30.98 -44.58
C SER A 464 3.83 31.22 -43.33
N SER A 465 4.45 31.20 -42.15
CA SER A 465 4.28 32.29 -41.17
C SER A 465 5.37 32.26 -40.09
N THR A 466 5.60 33.46 -39.57
CA THR A 466 6.71 33.95 -38.75
C THR A 466 6.81 33.31 -37.37
N ALA A 467 8.05 33.08 -36.95
CA ALA A 467 8.41 32.71 -35.58
C ALA A 467 8.57 33.98 -34.74
N GLU A 468 7.66 34.19 -33.79
CA GLU A 468 7.98 34.90 -32.56
C GLU A 468 7.78 33.88 -31.42
N ASP A 469 8.83 33.75 -30.60
CA ASP A 469 8.88 33.05 -29.31
C ASP A 469 8.69 31.52 -29.27
N GLY A 470 9.79 30.80 -29.51
CA GLY A 470 10.12 29.56 -28.78
C GLY A 470 9.29 28.30 -29.03
N GLU A 471 8.09 28.39 -29.59
CA GLU A 471 7.22 27.26 -29.93
C GLU A 471 7.18 27.07 -31.45
N ILE A 472 7.69 25.93 -31.91
CA ILE A 472 7.44 25.45 -33.27
C ILE A 472 6.03 24.87 -33.26
N GLU A 473 5.00 25.72 -33.35
CA GLU A 473 3.63 25.28 -33.61
C GLU A 473 3.46 25.05 -35.12
N VAL A 474 3.97 23.91 -35.57
CA VAL A 474 3.63 23.39 -36.89
C VAL A 474 2.21 22.81 -36.77
N ARG A 475 1.19 23.61 -37.11
CA ARG A 475 -0.15 23.09 -37.39
C ARG A 475 -0.12 22.28 -38.69
N ILE A 476 0.48 21.10 -38.64
CA ILE A 476 0.11 20.02 -39.55
C ILE A 476 -1.19 19.44 -38.99
N SER A 477 -2.29 19.59 -39.72
CA SER A 477 -3.43 18.70 -39.54
C SER A 477 -3.00 17.29 -39.99
N VAL A 478 -2.49 16.51 -39.02
CA VAL A 478 -1.96 15.13 -39.15
C VAL A 478 -2.98 14.14 -39.72
N THR A 479 -4.24 14.55 -39.86
CA THR A 479 -5.34 13.73 -40.37
C THR A 479 -5.26 13.45 -41.87
N GLU A 480 -4.74 14.37 -42.70
CA GLU A 480 -4.81 14.19 -44.16
C GLU A 480 -3.59 13.49 -44.80
N ILE A 481 -2.41 13.52 -44.17
CA ILE A 481 -1.19 12.91 -44.74
C ILE A 481 -1.04 11.43 -44.35
N SER A 482 -1.35 11.07 -43.11
CA SER A 482 -1.31 9.66 -42.65
C SER A 482 -2.39 8.80 -43.31
N ALA A 483 -3.56 9.39 -43.60
CA ALA A 483 -4.61 8.72 -44.36
C ALA A 483 -4.14 8.35 -45.77
N VAL A 484 -3.34 9.21 -46.43
CA VAL A 484 -2.93 9.02 -47.83
C VAL A 484 -1.85 7.95 -47.99
N SER A 485 -0.90 7.79 -47.06
CA SER A 485 0.04 6.64 -47.09
C SER A 485 -0.65 5.29 -46.82
N CYS A 486 -1.71 5.29 -46.00
CA CYS A 486 -2.50 4.08 -45.70
C CYS A 486 -3.53 3.76 -46.82
N LEU A 487 -3.88 4.74 -47.66
CA LEU A 487 -4.81 4.62 -48.80
C LEU A 487 -4.14 4.19 -50.12
N VAL A 488 -2.83 4.38 -50.30
CA VAL A 488 -2.11 4.06 -51.55
C VAL A 488 -1.23 2.82 -51.39
N ALA A 489 -1.85 1.69 -51.01
CA ALA A 489 -1.24 0.37 -51.20
C ALA A 489 -1.74 -0.21 -52.53
N ARG A 490 -0.83 -0.53 -53.44
CA ARG A 490 -1.17 -1.25 -54.69
C ARG A 490 -1.88 -2.55 -54.34
N GLU A 491 -2.98 -2.87 -55.02
CA GLU A 491 -3.62 -4.18 -54.89
C GLU A 491 -2.67 -5.26 -55.45
N GLY A 492 -2.25 -6.20 -54.59
CA GLY A 492 -1.40 -7.33 -54.96
C GLY A 492 -0.21 -7.55 -54.03
N ALA A 493 0.43 -8.71 -54.15
CA ALA A 493 1.64 -9.02 -53.38
C ALA A 493 2.82 -8.13 -53.84
N ALA A 494 3.59 -7.62 -52.89
CA ALA A 494 4.79 -6.83 -53.16
C ALA A 494 5.86 -7.67 -53.88
N ALA A 495 6.78 -7.01 -54.59
CA ALA A 495 7.91 -7.70 -55.25
C ALA A 495 8.77 -8.50 -54.25
N ALA A 496 8.80 -8.09 -52.98
CA ALA A 496 9.47 -8.79 -51.88
C ALA A 496 8.88 -10.19 -51.60
N CYS A 497 7.65 -10.46 -52.04
CA CYS A 497 6.97 -11.74 -51.90
C CYS A 497 7.33 -12.76 -52.99
N ASN A 498 8.21 -12.44 -53.94
CA ASN A 498 8.40 -13.25 -55.15
C ASN A 498 7.04 -13.59 -55.80
N THR A 499 6.85 -14.83 -56.26
CA THR A 499 5.54 -15.36 -56.67
C THR A 499 4.91 -16.08 -55.47
N PRO A 500 3.86 -15.52 -54.85
CA PRO A 500 3.21 -16.16 -53.70
C PRO A 500 2.53 -17.48 -54.12
N THR A 501 2.70 -18.52 -53.32
CA THR A 501 2.10 -19.85 -53.49
C THR A 501 0.63 -19.86 -53.05
N SER A 502 0.25 -19.04 -52.08
CA SER A 502 -1.13 -18.88 -51.61
C SER A 502 -1.34 -17.46 -51.07
N ARG A 503 -2.53 -16.89 -51.27
CA ARG A 503 -2.90 -15.55 -50.81
C ARG A 503 -4.37 -15.51 -50.39
N GLY A 504 -4.67 -14.85 -49.29
CA GLY A 504 -6.04 -14.63 -48.82
C GLY A 504 -6.68 -15.86 -48.18
N PHE A 505 -8.02 -15.88 -48.13
CA PHE A 505 -8.83 -16.90 -47.47
C PHE A 505 -10.00 -17.33 -48.35
N SER A 506 -10.36 -18.62 -48.32
CA SER A 506 -11.69 -19.08 -48.73
C SER A 506 -12.72 -18.79 -47.63
N GLN A 507 -14.02 -18.83 -47.97
CA GLN A 507 -15.07 -18.63 -46.96
C GLN A 507 -14.99 -19.66 -45.82
N THR A 508 -14.74 -20.93 -46.15
CA THR A 508 -14.55 -21.99 -45.15
C THR A 508 -13.40 -21.70 -44.19
N GLU A 509 -12.28 -21.16 -44.69
CA GLU A 509 -11.13 -20.83 -43.84
C GLU A 509 -11.41 -19.61 -42.95
N LYS A 510 -12.25 -18.65 -43.39
CA LYS A 510 -12.72 -17.55 -42.54
C LYS A 510 -13.58 -18.10 -41.40
N ASP A 511 -14.51 -19.00 -41.72
CA ASP A 511 -15.41 -19.63 -40.76
C ASP A 511 -14.62 -20.46 -39.74
N ASP A 512 -13.62 -21.24 -40.20
CA ASP A 512 -12.74 -22.03 -39.33
C ASP A 512 -11.97 -21.15 -38.33
N ILE A 513 -11.48 -19.98 -38.77
CA ILE A 513 -10.80 -19.02 -37.90
C ILE A 513 -11.75 -18.52 -36.80
N VAL A 514 -12.95 -18.08 -37.18
CA VAL A 514 -13.94 -17.55 -36.22
C VAL A 514 -14.40 -18.65 -35.25
N ASN A 515 -14.65 -19.86 -35.76
CA ASN A 515 -15.06 -21.00 -34.96
C ASN A 515 -13.99 -21.37 -33.93
N GLU A 516 -12.71 -21.37 -34.32
CA GLU A 516 -11.63 -21.69 -33.39
C GLU A 516 -11.45 -20.60 -32.31
N HIS A 517 -11.55 -19.31 -32.68
CA HIS A 517 -11.54 -18.23 -31.68
C HIS A 517 -12.68 -18.38 -30.67
N ASN A 518 -13.91 -18.61 -31.15
CA ASN A 518 -15.07 -18.75 -30.28
C ASN A 518 -15.00 -20.02 -29.42
N ARG A 519 -14.54 -21.15 -29.97
CA ARG A 519 -14.32 -22.40 -29.22
C ARG A 519 -13.39 -22.17 -28.03
N LEU A 520 -12.25 -21.52 -28.25
CA LEU A 520 -11.26 -21.24 -27.22
C LEU A 520 -11.74 -20.22 -26.19
N ARG A 521 -12.39 -19.14 -26.64
CA ARG A 521 -13.03 -18.16 -25.74
C ARG A 521 -14.11 -18.78 -24.87
N ASN A 522 -14.89 -19.72 -25.41
CA ASN A 522 -15.94 -20.41 -24.67
C ASN A 522 -15.34 -21.29 -23.54
N ILE A 523 -14.25 -22.01 -23.81
CA ILE A 523 -13.53 -22.82 -22.81
C ILE A 523 -13.05 -21.94 -21.64
N VAL A 524 -12.42 -20.80 -21.94
CA VAL A 524 -11.97 -19.85 -20.90
C VAL A 524 -13.16 -19.24 -20.16
N ALA A 525 -14.20 -18.83 -20.87
CA ALA A 525 -15.37 -18.21 -20.25
C ALA A 525 -16.10 -19.16 -19.29
N LEU A 526 -16.13 -20.46 -19.58
CA LEU A 526 -16.68 -21.50 -18.71
C LEU A 526 -15.77 -21.84 -17.52
N GLY A 527 -14.53 -21.36 -17.49
CA GLY A 527 -13.53 -21.72 -16.47
C GLY A 527 -12.96 -23.13 -16.63
N GLU A 528 -13.02 -23.69 -17.85
CA GLU A 528 -12.53 -25.04 -18.15
C GLU A 528 -11.03 -25.06 -18.53
N GLU A 529 -10.41 -23.90 -18.71
CA GLU A 529 -8.97 -23.79 -19.01
C GLU A 529 -8.14 -23.93 -17.73
N SER A 530 -7.60 -25.13 -17.54
CA SER A 530 -6.79 -25.48 -16.37
C SER A 530 -5.36 -24.91 -16.40
N ARG A 531 -4.84 -24.53 -17.57
CA ARG A 531 -3.46 -24.05 -17.72
C ARG A 531 -3.32 -22.59 -17.26
N GLY A 532 -2.15 -22.25 -16.73
CA GLY A 532 -1.80 -20.92 -16.22
C GLY A 532 -0.55 -20.97 -15.36
N ASN A 533 -0.01 -19.80 -15.00
CA ASN A 533 1.14 -19.68 -14.10
C ASN A 533 0.94 -18.57 -13.04
N PRO A 534 0.20 -18.84 -11.94
CA PRO A 534 -0.59 -20.04 -11.68
C PRO A 534 -1.91 -20.07 -12.46
N GLY A 535 -2.47 -21.26 -12.66
CA GLY A 535 -3.83 -21.51 -13.17
C GLY A 535 -4.76 -22.02 -12.06
N PRO A 536 -6.01 -22.41 -12.37
CA PRO A 536 -6.71 -22.31 -13.65
C PRO A 536 -7.07 -20.86 -14.01
N GLN A 537 -7.49 -20.62 -15.25
CA GLN A 537 -8.03 -19.32 -15.68
C GLN A 537 -9.44 -19.12 -15.11
N PRO A 538 -9.76 -17.94 -14.56
CA PRO A 538 -11.08 -17.67 -13.99
C PRO A 538 -12.14 -17.63 -15.09
N SER A 539 -13.38 -17.97 -14.74
CA SER A 539 -14.53 -17.88 -15.66
C SER A 539 -14.89 -16.42 -15.96
N ALA A 540 -15.46 -16.19 -17.14
CA ALA A 540 -15.74 -14.84 -17.64
C ALA A 540 -17.24 -14.54 -17.66
N ALA A 541 -17.63 -13.44 -17.04
CA ALA A 541 -19.01 -12.99 -16.95
C ALA A 541 -19.53 -12.28 -18.21
N ASN A 542 -18.64 -11.68 -19.01
CA ASN A 542 -18.97 -10.74 -20.09
C ASN A 542 -18.31 -11.06 -21.45
N MET A 543 -17.80 -12.28 -21.63
CA MET A 543 -17.06 -12.66 -22.85
C MET A 543 -17.94 -12.59 -24.11
N ARG A 544 -17.61 -11.74 -25.08
CA ARG A 544 -18.41 -11.62 -26.32
C ARG A 544 -18.05 -12.66 -27.37
N LYS A 545 -19.04 -13.08 -28.17
CA LYS A 545 -18.84 -13.92 -29.35
C LYS A 545 -18.20 -13.10 -30.47
N MET A 546 -17.13 -13.63 -31.08
CA MET A 546 -16.44 -13.00 -32.19
C MET A 546 -17.14 -13.30 -33.53
N SER A 547 -17.09 -12.33 -34.44
CA SER A 547 -17.58 -12.43 -35.82
C SER A 547 -16.54 -11.90 -36.82
N TRP A 548 -16.60 -12.38 -38.07
CA TRP A 548 -15.68 -11.96 -39.11
C TRP A 548 -15.96 -10.52 -39.56
N ASN A 549 -14.92 -9.71 -39.73
CA ASN A 549 -15.01 -8.36 -40.24
C ASN A 549 -14.14 -8.17 -41.49
N GLU A 550 -14.79 -7.83 -42.61
CA GLU A 550 -14.12 -7.68 -43.90
C GLU A 550 -13.20 -6.45 -43.99
N GLU A 551 -13.46 -5.38 -43.23
CA GLU A 551 -12.57 -4.21 -43.19
C GLU A 551 -11.26 -4.56 -42.49
N LEU A 552 -11.33 -5.17 -41.31
CA LEU A 552 -10.15 -5.64 -40.58
C LEU A 552 -9.35 -6.65 -41.41
N ALA A 553 -10.03 -7.56 -42.12
CA ALA A 553 -9.39 -8.54 -42.99
C ALA A 553 -8.66 -7.88 -44.17
N LYS A 554 -9.24 -6.84 -44.78
CA LYS A 554 -8.57 -6.09 -45.85
C LYS A 554 -7.30 -5.39 -45.35
N ILE A 555 -7.35 -4.77 -44.18
CA ILE A 555 -6.19 -4.12 -43.56
C ILE A 555 -5.11 -5.16 -43.26
N ALA A 556 -5.47 -6.27 -42.62
CA ALA A 556 -4.54 -7.35 -42.32
C ALA A 556 -3.94 -7.99 -43.60
N GLN A 557 -4.75 -8.15 -44.66
CA GLN A 557 -4.27 -8.69 -45.93
C GLN A 557 -3.26 -7.74 -46.60
N ARG A 558 -3.51 -6.43 -46.57
CA ARG A 558 -2.55 -5.44 -47.10
C ARG A 558 -1.21 -5.49 -46.39
N TRP A 559 -1.21 -5.75 -45.08
CA TRP A 559 0.02 -5.87 -44.31
C TRP A 559 0.80 -7.12 -44.70
N VAL A 560 0.17 -8.29 -44.75
CA VAL A 560 0.88 -9.51 -45.15
C VAL A 560 1.32 -9.48 -46.61
N ASP A 561 0.62 -8.75 -47.48
CA ASP A 561 1.04 -8.56 -48.88
C ASP A 561 2.37 -7.82 -49.02
N GLN A 562 2.89 -7.20 -47.96
CA GLN A 562 4.23 -6.60 -47.95
C GLN A 562 5.33 -7.64 -47.71
N CYS A 563 4.99 -8.85 -47.24
CA CYS A 563 5.92 -9.94 -46.91
C CYS A 563 7.00 -9.57 -45.87
N ILE A 564 6.76 -8.50 -45.11
CA ILE A 564 7.52 -8.10 -43.93
C ILE A 564 6.82 -8.65 -42.70
N GLY A 565 7.58 -9.30 -41.81
CA GLY A 565 7.03 -9.85 -40.56
C GLY A 565 6.75 -8.76 -39.53
N GLY A 566 6.11 -9.14 -38.42
CA GLY A 566 5.85 -8.25 -37.30
C GLY A 566 4.53 -7.48 -37.42
N HIS A 567 4.50 -6.30 -36.78
CA HIS A 567 3.31 -5.46 -36.65
C HIS A 567 3.38 -4.19 -37.49
N ASP A 568 2.26 -3.80 -38.07
CA ASP A 568 2.11 -2.51 -38.77
C ASP A 568 1.83 -1.35 -37.80
N ALA A 569 2.24 -0.15 -38.20
CA ALA A 569 1.99 1.08 -37.45
C ALA A 569 0.62 1.71 -37.76
N CYS A 570 0.03 1.44 -38.92
CA CYS A 570 -1.25 2.01 -39.38
C CYS A 570 -2.29 0.91 -39.64
N ARG A 571 -3.09 0.58 -38.61
CA ARG A 571 -4.18 -0.41 -38.71
C ARG A 571 -5.49 -0.02 -38.05
N ASN A 572 -5.50 1.12 -37.34
CA ASN A 572 -6.69 1.61 -36.67
C ASN A 572 -7.73 2.02 -37.72
N THR A 573 -9.00 1.84 -37.36
CA THR A 573 -10.12 2.34 -38.15
C THR A 573 -10.64 3.63 -37.53
N ASP A 574 -11.47 4.37 -38.25
CA ASP A 574 -12.12 5.59 -37.73
C ASP A 574 -12.98 5.32 -36.47
N ARG A 575 -13.33 4.05 -36.23
CA ARG A 575 -14.26 3.64 -35.17
C ARG A 575 -13.59 3.26 -33.85
N TYR A 576 -12.38 2.69 -33.91
CA TYR A 576 -11.69 2.17 -32.72
C TYR A 576 -10.24 1.80 -33.01
N TYR A 577 -9.46 1.71 -31.91
CA TYR A 577 -8.15 1.06 -31.89
C TYR A 577 -8.26 -0.41 -32.32
N VAL A 578 -7.28 -0.90 -33.10
CA VAL A 578 -7.26 -2.26 -33.64
C VAL A 578 -6.04 -3.02 -33.11
N GLY A 579 -6.31 -4.12 -32.41
CA GLY A 579 -5.31 -5.05 -31.93
C GLY A 579 -4.82 -5.98 -33.05
N GLN A 580 -3.69 -6.66 -32.85
CA GLN A 580 -3.12 -7.51 -33.89
C GLN A 580 -2.31 -8.67 -33.32
N ASN A 581 -2.55 -9.87 -33.84
CA ASN A 581 -1.67 -11.04 -33.64
C ASN A 581 -1.00 -11.41 -34.97
N SER A 582 0.27 -11.79 -34.92
CA SER A 582 1.07 -12.13 -36.10
C SER A 582 1.73 -13.49 -35.91
N PHE A 583 1.60 -14.36 -36.91
CA PHE A 583 2.21 -15.68 -36.93
C PHE A 583 3.03 -15.84 -38.20
N THR A 584 4.23 -16.39 -38.06
CA THR A 584 5.11 -16.73 -39.17
C THR A 584 5.67 -18.13 -38.94
N SER A 585 5.60 -18.97 -39.97
CA SER A 585 6.24 -20.29 -39.99
C SER A 585 7.00 -20.53 -41.29
N MET A 586 7.96 -21.45 -41.27
CA MET A 586 8.71 -21.89 -42.44
C MET A 586 8.54 -23.40 -42.62
N SER A 587 8.35 -23.85 -43.86
CA SER A 587 8.25 -25.27 -44.20
C SER A 587 9.18 -25.61 -45.36
N SER A 588 9.90 -26.74 -45.25
CA SER A 588 10.68 -27.33 -46.33
C SER A 588 9.82 -28.11 -47.31
N ASN A 589 8.64 -28.55 -46.87
CA ASN A 589 7.66 -29.25 -47.71
C ASN A 589 6.75 -28.23 -48.39
N GLY A 590 7.12 -27.81 -49.59
CA GLY A 590 6.33 -26.88 -50.42
C GLY A 590 4.93 -27.37 -50.83
N GLY A 591 4.56 -28.62 -50.49
CA GLY A 591 3.27 -29.24 -50.86
C GLY A 591 2.20 -29.30 -49.77
N SER A 592 2.52 -29.09 -48.49
CA SER A 592 1.53 -29.14 -47.41
C SER A 592 0.78 -27.81 -47.32
N LYS A 593 -0.56 -27.84 -47.48
CA LYS A 593 -1.41 -26.65 -47.35
C LYS A 593 -1.28 -26.07 -45.93
N PHE A 594 -0.96 -24.79 -45.82
CA PHE A 594 -0.86 -24.09 -44.54
C PHE A 594 -2.23 -24.07 -43.84
N ASN A 595 -2.30 -24.71 -42.67
CA ASN A 595 -3.50 -24.69 -41.85
C ASN A 595 -3.55 -23.38 -41.03
N LYS A 596 -4.35 -22.43 -41.52
CA LYS A 596 -4.44 -21.08 -40.95
C LYS A 596 -5.07 -21.11 -39.54
N SER A 597 -6.09 -21.95 -39.31
CA SER A 597 -6.79 -22.01 -38.02
C SER A 597 -5.93 -22.60 -36.90
N SER A 598 -5.00 -23.51 -37.21
CA SER A 598 -4.02 -24.02 -36.23
C SER A 598 -3.15 -22.92 -35.61
N SER A 599 -2.93 -21.82 -36.32
CA SER A 599 -2.17 -20.68 -35.80
C SER A 599 -2.88 -19.99 -34.62
N VAL A 600 -4.21 -20.06 -34.57
CA VAL A 600 -5.00 -19.55 -33.43
C VAL A 600 -4.72 -20.36 -32.17
N GLY A 601 -4.56 -21.68 -32.31
CA GLY A 601 -4.14 -22.55 -31.22
C GLY A 601 -2.73 -22.23 -30.69
N VAL A 602 -1.82 -21.77 -31.56
CA VAL A 602 -0.48 -21.30 -31.16
C VAL A 602 -0.59 -20.04 -30.31
N PHE A 603 -1.36 -19.04 -30.75
CA PHE A 603 -1.62 -17.83 -29.94
C PHE A 603 -2.20 -18.18 -28.58
N PHE A 604 -3.12 -19.16 -28.53
CA PHE A 604 -3.75 -19.58 -27.30
C PHE A 604 -2.82 -20.36 -26.36
N SER A 605 -1.82 -21.08 -26.88
CA SER A 605 -0.90 -21.88 -26.07
C SER A 605 -0.07 -21.08 -25.06
N GLU A 606 0.05 -19.77 -25.28
CA GLU A 606 0.66 -18.81 -24.35
C GLU A 606 -0.06 -18.74 -23.00
N VAL A 607 -1.30 -19.24 -22.89
CA VAL A 607 -2.03 -19.37 -21.61
C VAL A 607 -1.22 -20.08 -20.53
N THR A 608 -0.35 -21.00 -20.92
CA THR A 608 0.55 -21.73 -20.01
C THR A 608 1.49 -20.82 -19.22
N SER A 609 1.80 -19.63 -19.75
CA SER A 609 2.66 -18.63 -19.12
C SER A 609 1.86 -17.47 -18.50
N PHE A 610 0.54 -17.46 -18.63
CA PHE A 610 -0.30 -16.37 -18.16
C PHE A 610 -0.77 -16.61 -16.71
N ASN A 611 -0.54 -15.62 -15.86
CA ASN A 611 -0.97 -15.62 -14.46
C ASN A 611 -2.46 -15.29 -14.37
N ASN A 612 -3.25 -16.15 -13.72
CA ASN A 612 -4.68 -15.95 -13.55
C ASN A 612 -5.05 -14.65 -12.81
N GLY A 613 -4.21 -14.16 -11.89
CA GLY A 613 -4.38 -12.87 -11.22
C GLY A 613 -4.18 -11.65 -12.15
N GLY A 614 -3.70 -11.86 -13.37
CA GLY A 614 -3.55 -10.81 -14.39
C GLY A 614 -4.85 -10.50 -15.17
N VAL A 615 -5.96 -11.18 -14.88
CA VAL A 615 -7.24 -10.99 -15.58
C VAL A 615 -7.89 -9.65 -15.22
N ASP A 616 -7.97 -9.28 -13.95
CA ASP A 616 -8.59 -8.02 -13.52
C ASP A 616 -7.72 -6.79 -13.83
N LYS A 617 -6.40 -6.93 -13.68
CA LYS A 617 -5.43 -5.86 -13.93
C LYS A 617 -4.34 -6.31 -14.90
N PHE A 618 -4.64 -6.19 -16.19
CA PHE A 618 -3.74 -6.63 -17.25
C PHE A 618 -2.40 -5.89 -17.22
N THR A 619 -1.32 -6.66 -17.25
CA THR A 619 0.04 -6.18 -17.52
C THR A 619 0.53 -6.81 -18.82
N PHE A 620 1.17 -6.00 -19.67
CA PHE A 620 1.61 -6.49 -20.97
C PHE A 620 2.90 -7.31 -20.81
N SER A 621 2.88 -8.53 -21.32
CA SER A 621 4.07 -9.35 -21.55
C SER A 621 4.09 -9.82 -23.00
N SER A 622 5.27 -9.78 -23.62
CA SER A 622 5.46 -10.30 -24.98
C SER A 622 5.23 -11.82 -25.08
N SER A 623 5.28 -12.56 -23.96
CA SER A 623 5.06 -14.01 -23.93
C SER A 623 3.59 -14.42 -23.85
N THR A 624 2.68 -13.50 -23.53
CA THR A 624 1.25 -13.78 -23.33
C THR A 624 0.32 -12.88 -24.13
N GLY A 625 0.88 -11.92 -24.88
CA GLY A 625 0.12 -10.89 -25.56
C GLY A 625 -0.82 -11.41 -26.65
N HIS A 626 -0.50 -12.53 -27.30
CA HIS A 626 -1.39 -13.11 -28.30
C HIS A 626 -2.58 -13.80 -27.65
N TYR A 627 -2.35 -14.54 -26.55
CA TYR A 627 -3.41 -15.15 -25.75
C TYR A 627 -4.38 -14.09 -25.22
N THR A 628 -3.88 -13.04 -24.56
CA THR A 628 -4.75 -12.04 -23.93
C THR A 628 -5.58 -11.24 -24.95
N GLN A 629 -5.05 -10.97 -26.14
CA GLN A 629 -5.84 -10.39 -27.22
C GLN A 629 -6.96 -11.34 -27.69
N LEU A 630 -6.69 -12.65 -27.76
CA LEU A 630 -7.67 -13.65 -28.17
C LEU A 630 -8.82 -13.76 -27.16
N VAL A 631 -8.54 -13.69 -25.86
CA VAL A 631 -9.55 -13.79 -24.78
C VAL A 631 -10.06 -12.44 -24.27
N TRP A 632 -9.77 -11.34 -24.96
CA TRP A 632 -10.25 -10.02 -24.53
C TRP A 632 -11.78 -9.91 -24.67
N ALA A 633 -12.51 -9.63 -23.58
CA ALA A 633 -13.97 -9.71 -23.55
C ALA A 633 -14.65 -8.78 -24.57
N ASP A 634 -14.20 -7.53 -24.66
CA ASP A 634 -14.82 -6.51 -25.51
C ASP A 634 -14.54 -6.71 -27.01
N THR A 635 -13.47 -7.43 -27.34
CA THR A 635 -13.11 -7.76 -28.72
C THR A 635 -14.12 -8.78 -29.27
N HIS A 636 -14.86 -8.37 -30.31
CA HIS A 636 -15.93 -9.17 -30.90
C HIS A 636 -15.88 -9.20 -32.44
N LEU A 637 -14.88 -8.55 -33.04
CA LEU A 637 -14.63 -8.55 -34.48
C LEU A 637 -13.20 -9.04 -34.74
N VAL A 638 -13.05 -9.95 -35.70
CA VAL A 638 -11.75 -10.42 -36.17
C VAL A 638 -11.70 -10.42 -37.69
N GLY A 639 -10.57 -10.01 -38.26
CA GLY A 639 -10.32 -10.13 -39.69
C GLY A 639 -8.86 -10.40 -39.95
N CYS A 640 -8.56 -11.43 -40.74
CA CYS A 640 -7.18 -11.88 -40.94
C CYS A 640 -6.72 -11.78 -42.40
N GLY A 641 -5.41 -11.59 -42.57
CA GLY A 641 -4.67 -11.66 -43.83
C GLY A 641 -3.70 -12.84 -43.82
N SER A 642 -3.55 -13.53 -44.94
CA SER A 642 -2.58 -14.63 -45.07
C SER A 642 -1.89 -14.61 -46.43
N ILE A 643 -0.60 -14.94 -46.41
CA ILE A 643 0.21 -15.15 -47.61
C ILE A 643 1.21 -16.27 -47.36
N SER A 644 1.45 -17.09 -48.37
CA SER A 644 2.52 -18.09 -48.40
C SER A 644 3.39 -17.79 -49.60
N PHE A 645 4.70 -17.70 -49.40
CA PHE A 645 5.63 -17.35 -50.48
C PHE A 645 7.00 -18.00 -50.31
N PRO A 646 7.71 -18.27 -51.42
CA PRO A 646 9.04 -18.84 -51.38
C PRO A 646 10.06 -17.83 -50.82
N SER A 647 10.87 -18.30 -49.87
CA SER A 647 11.96 -17.57 -49.24
C SER A 647 13.20 -18.47 -49.19
N GLY A 648 14.07 -18.35 -50.20
CA GLY A 648 15.19 -19.27 -50.41
C GLY A 648 14.69 -20.70 -50.67
N SER A 649 15.24 -21.68 -49.96
CA SER A 649 14.83 -23.09 -50.03
C SER A 649 13.57 -23.44 -49.22
N TRP A 650 12.95 -22.45 -48.56
CA TRP A 650 11.82 -22.64 -47.66
C TRP A 650 10.57 -21.94 -48.19
N ASN A 651 9.40 -22.45 -47.83
CA ASN A 651 8.14 -21.73 -48.03
C ASN A 651 7.76 -21.04 -46.72
N LYS A 652 7.65 -19.71 -46.74
CA LYS A 652 7.30 -18.90 -45.57
C LYS A 652 5.80 -18.66 -45.58
N ASN A 653 5.12 -19.04 -44.50
CA ASN A 653 3.70 -18.77 -44.29
C ASN A 653 3.55 -17.64 -43.28
N GLN A 654 2.75 -16.64 -43.63
CA GLN A 654 2.40 -15.54 -42.74
C GLN A 654 0.88 -15.47 -42.56
N LEU A 655 0.49 -15.21 -41.32
CA LEU A 655 -0.89 -14.96 -40.91
C LEU A 655 -0.88 -13.76 -39.98
N VAL A 656 -1.73 -12.77 -40.25
CA VAL A 656 -1.96 -11.64 -39.37
C VAL A 656 -3.46 -11.53 -39.12
N CYS A 657 -3.87 -11.43 -37.87
CA CYS A 657 -5.26 -11.23 -37.49
C CYS A 657 -5.40 -9.89 -36.77
N ASN A 658 -6.31 -9.05 -37.26
CA ASN A 658 -6.67 -7.78 -36.66
C ASN A 658 -7.95 -7.94 -35.84
N TYR A 659 -7.99 -7.29 -34.67
CA TYR A 659 -9.02 -7.45 -33.65
C TYR A 659 -9.70 -6.12 -33.32
N GLY A 660 -11.03 -6.11 -33.32
CA GLY A 660 -11.86 -4.92 -33.14
C GLY A 660 -12.94 -5.07 -32.06
N PRO A 661 -13.07 -4.10 -31.13
CA PRO A 661 -12.00 -3.18 -30.71
C PRO A 661 -10.77 -3.95 -30.20
N GLY A 662 -9.60 -3.33 -30.29
CA GLY A 662 -8.34 -3.91 -29.81
C GLY A 662 -8.30 -4.06 -28.30
N GLY A 663 -7.64 -5.13 -27.84
CA GLY A 663 -7.44 -5.43 -26.43
C GLY A 663 -6.06 -5.04 -25.94
N ASN A 664 -5.58 -5.73 -24.90
CA ASN A 664 -4.27 -5.55 -24.26
C ASN A 664 -4.04 -4.12 -23.75
N MET A 665 -5.09 -3.49 -23.22
CA MET A 665 -4.99 -2.18 -22.58
C MET A 665 -4.38 -2.35 -21.18
N VAL A 666 -3.16 -1.85 -20.98
CA VAL A 666 -2.44 -1.95 -19.70
C VAL A 666 -3.28 -1.31 -18.59
N GLY A 667 -3.49 -2.05 -17.51
CA GLY A 667 -4.29 -1.65 -16.35
C GLY A 667 -5.80 -1.88 -16.49
N ALA A 668 -6.30 -2.31 -17.65
CA ALA A 668 -7.69 -2.75 -17.83
C ALA A 668 -7.84 -4.25 -17.56
N SER A 669 -9.08 -4.74 -17.41
CA SER A 669 -9.34 -6.17 -17.28
C SER A 669 -9.40 -6.85 -18.66
N VAL A 670 -8.83 -8.05 -18.75
CA VAL A 670 -8.90 -8.90 -19.96
C VAL A 670 -10.35 -9.33 -20.20
N TYR A 671 -11.03 -9.74 -19.13
CA TYR A 671 -12.46 -9.98 -19.04
C TYR A 671 -12.91 -9.83 -17.59
N GLN A 672 -14.22 -9.65 -17.36
CA GLN A 672 -14.74 -9.59 -16.00
C GLN A 672 -14.93 -10.99 -15.45
N GLU A 673 -14.35 -11.27 -14.28
CA GLU A 673 -14.53 -12.56 -13.62
C GLU A 673 -15.97 -12.75 -13.13
N GLY A 674 -16.46 -13.98 -13.23
CA GLY A 674 -17.76 -14.36 -12.67
C GLY A 674 -18.48 -15.43 -13.49
N LYS A 675 -19.72 -15.73 -13.07
CA LYS A 675 -20.53 -16.77 -13.72
C LYS A 675 -20.70 -16.46 -15.22
N PRO A 676 -20.54 -17.45 -16.11
CA PRO A 676 -20.70 -17.24 -17.55
C PRO A 676 -22.01 -16.55 -17.88
N CYS A 677 -21.94 -15.56 -18.78
CA CYS A 677 -23.07 -14.74 -19.22
C CYS A 677 -23.77 -13.88 -18.14
N SER A 678 -23.25 -13.80 -16.91
CA SER A 678 -23.90 -13.01 -15.84
C SER A 678 -23.84 -11.50 -16.04
N LYS A 679 -22.90 -11.01 -16.85
CA LYS A 679 -22.71 -9.58 -17.16
C LYS A 679 -22.55 -9.34 -18.66
N CYS A 680 -23.38 -9.98 -19.47
CA CYS A 680 -23.37 -9.72 -20.91
C CYS A 680 -23.63 -8.22 -21.21
N PRO A 681 -22.85 -7.60 -22.11
CA PRO A 681 -23.04 -6.19 -22.49
C PRO A 681 -24.44 -5.91 -23.04
N GLU A 682 -24.88 -4.66 -22.92
CA GLU A 682 -26.19 -4.23 -23.40
C GLU A 682 -26.42 -4.60 -24.87
N GLY A 683 -27.58 -5.18 -25.16
CA GLY A 683 -27.95 -5.65 -26.50
C GLY A 683 -27.47 -7.06 -26.85
N THR A 684 -26.74 -7.74 -25.97
CA THR A 684 -26.31 -9.14 -26.16
C THR A 684 -26.97 -10.09 -25.15
N LYS A 685 -27.07 -11.37 -25.49
CA LYS A 685 -27.56 -12.43 -24.59
C LYS A 685 -26.62 -13.63 -24.64
N CYS A 686 -26.74 -14.53 -23.67
CA CYS A 686 -25.99 -15.78 -23.69
C CYS A 686 -26.34 -16.59 -24.94
N ASP A 687 -25.32 -17.02 -25.69
CA ASP A 687 -25.47 -17.80 -26.91
C ASP A 687 -25.99 -19.21 -26.58
N ALA A 688 -26.89 -19.73 -27.42
CA ALA A 688 -27.52 -21.03 -27.20
C ALA A 688 -26.59 -22.22 -27.50
N LYS A 689 -25.56 -22.02 -28.33
CA LYS A 689 -24.59 -23.05 -28.74
C LYS A 689 -23.31 -22.95 -27.89
N ASP A 690 -22.79 -21.74 -27.74
CA ASP A 690 -21.57 -21.44 -26.99
C ASP A 690 -21.96 -20.77 -25.66
N THR A 691 -22.39 -21.59 -24.68
CA THR A 691 -23.06 -21.14 -23.45
C THR A 691 -22.22 -20.26 -22.52
N GLY A 692 -20.94 -20.04 -22.82
CA GLY A 692 -20.06 -19.09 -22.14
C GLY A 692 -19.97 -17.71 -22.80
N LEU A 693 -20.56 -17.52 -23.99
CA LEU A 693 -20.38 -16.31 -24.80
C LEU A 693 -21.65 -15.46 -24.91
N CYS A 694 -21.47 -14.14 -24.96
CA CYS A 694 -22.52 -13.16 -25.21
C CYS A 694 -22.59 -12.83 -26.71
N ALA A 695 -23.75 -13.07 -27.33
CA ALA A 695 -24.00 -12.86 -28.75
C ALA A 695 -25.15 -11.89 -29.02
#